data_AF-A0A5M6CRQ7-F1
#
_entry.id   AF-A0A5M6CRQ7-F1
#
_cell.length_a   1.000
_cell.length_b   1.000
_cell.length_c   1.000
_cell.angle_alpha   90.00
_cell.angle_beta   90.00
_cell.angle_gamma   90.00
#
_symmetry.space_group_name_H-M   'P 1'
#
loop_
_entity.id
_entity.type
_entity.pdbx_description
1 polymer ?
#
loop_
_entity_poly.entity_id
_entity_poly.type
_entity_poly.pdbx_seq_one_letter_code
_entity_poly.pdbx_strand_id
1 'polypeptide(L)'
;MAKINHNNAFETINSFIENARMQNAVHLYAQDEILTGRSLKIADTDCWHFATTGYLGLEQDMRLKQAAADAVMKYGTQFPLSKTYISHPLYAELEELLFKMFNRQVIVCKNSTLAHLGVIPQAVGSDDVVVMDHQVHWSVQHACKMVKAGGVPVHMIRHNYMEQLEDLLRKYQSSGRKVWYMADGIYSMYGDHAPVEQLKNLAERYPALHLYIDDVHGTGWIGKNGTGFAYSHWNGVPHNMVLVTTLSKTFGASGAVVLCGDPELHAQVKNFGGPLTFSAQLEPAAVAAATAAAKIFLSPEVEQLQSKLRERIGLMNRLLSDTDIPLVANCNTPVFYVATAMPQTAYLLVNRLMEAGFIVNPGIFPAVPVKNAGLRITVSNHNEPEHIQELVKALKYHYPQALEQTGNSINTVHTAFRMDTGKLSKPLPHKRYTVKKWNSIADIPKALWNDTLGNSNAFDYAGMLFVEKTFTSLPASSYNLMTFWYYGFFDTDGDCVGMVGMSEALWKEDMLAKPQVSQKIEEVRKKEPLFLVELAWSSGTTFSEGVHLYLKDNCTEVLSEMIRTITADFDKTLAEKVVFRDFEEDANLNSCFLDKGFVQVEMPDTAVAELNDQNFSEMLSKRNRRHLKEEVLPYTGVYTITLTSFLTPDELKHAHRLYLMVKDNNLAINNFPYEEQVFDEMNQHPNWYFLKAVNPADGSLAGCMFCYYNDVARSFSPVLIGMDEVPDRLLLYRQLLYHTLLFAVEMKCTKSYLGLSASFEKKKMGARIIKKYAYVQAKDTYSSDLLATFE
;
A
#
# COMPACT_ATOMS: atom_id res chain seq x y z
N MET A 1 -0.90 16.72 -22.00
CA MET A 1 -0.88 16.17 -20.63
C MET A 1 -0.19 14.81 -20.68
N ALA A 2 0.74 14.54 -19.76
CA ALA A 2 1.32 13.20 -19.63
C ALA A 2 0.19 12.26 -19.15
N LYS A 3 0.02 11.11 -19.80
CA LYS A 3 -0.75 10.01 -19.21
C LYS A 3 0.25 9.25 -18.36
N ILE A 4 0.30 9.53 -17.06
CA ILE A 4 0.90 8.59 -16.12
C ILE A 4 -0.05 7.39 -16.13
N ASN A 5 0.43 6.21 -16.52
CA ASN A 5 -0.35 5.01 -16.24
C ASN A 5 -0.25 4.83 -14.72
N HIS A 6 -1.38 5.02 -14.05
CA HIS A 6 -1.41 4.85 -12.61
C HIS A 6 -1.25 3.37 -12.32
N ASN A 7 -0.25 3.05 -11.51
CA ASN A 7 0.03 1.71 -11.05
C ASN A 7 -1.27 1.04 -10.62
N ASN A 8 -1.63 -0.05 -11.30
CA ASN A 8 -2.85 -0.76 -10.97
C ASN A 8 -2.61 -1.51 -9.66
N ALA A 9 -3.40 -1.23 -8.62
CA ALA A 9 -3.30 -1.94 -7.34
C ALA A 9 -3.31 -3.47 -7.52
N PHE A 10 -4.03 -3.97 -8.54
CA PHE A 10 -4.03 -5.39 -8.88
C PHE A 10 -2.68 -5.91 -9.41
N GLU A 11 -1.93 -5.12 -10.17
CA GLU A 11 -0.60 -5.51 -10.67
C GLU A 11 0.40 -5.61 -9.53
N THR A 12 0.39 -4.63 -8.61
CA THR A 12 1.19 -4.70 -7.37
C THR A 12 0.83 -5.95 -6.58
N ILE A 13 -0.45 -6.19 -6.30
CA ILE A 13 -0.91 -7.38 -5.56
C ILE A 13 -0.45 -8.66 -6.27
N ASN A 14 -0.62 -8.73 -7.58
CA ASN A 14 -0.21 -9.89 -8.38
C ASN A 14 1.31 -10.14 -8.25
N SER A 15 2.15 -9.10 -8.31
CA SER A 15 3.61 -9.26 -8.17
C SER A 15 4.03 -9.86 -6.82
N PHE A 16 3.39 -9.47 -5.71
CA PHE A 16 3.65 -10.04 -4.39
C PHE A 16 3.18 -11.50 -4.29
N ILE A 17 1.99 -11.80 -4.81
CA ILE A 17 1.45 -13.17 -4.81
C ILE A 17 2.26 -14.09 -5.73
N GLU A 18 2.70 -13.60 -6.89
CA GLU A 18 3.58 -14.33 -7.80
C GLU A 18 4.93 -14.62 -7.14
N ASN A 19 5.54 -13.63 -6.46
CA ASN A 19 6.76 -13.86 -5.69
C ASN A 19 6.54 -14.92 -4.60
N ALA A 20 5.51 -14.78 -3.77
CA ALA A 20 5.17 -15.77 -2.75
C ALA A 20 4.96 -17.19 -3.34
N ARG A 21 4.35 -17.29 -4.53
CA ARG A 21 4.16 -18.55 -5.25
C ARG A 21 5.48 -19.13 -5.73
N MET A 22 6.38 -18.32 -6.29
CA MET A 22 7.72 -18.76 -6.72
C MET A 22 8.54 -19.27 -5.52
N GLN A 23 8.30 -18.73 -4.33
CA GLN A 23 8.90 -19.17 -3.08
C GLN A 23 8.18 -20.36 -2.42
N ASN A 24 7.19 -20.98 -3.07
CA ASN A 24 6.37 -22.09 -2.55
C ASN A 24 5.65 -21.79 -1.21
N ALA A 25 5.31 -20.52 -0.94
CA ALA A 25 4.64 -20.13 0.30
C ALA A 25 3.11 -20.06 0.19
N VAL A 26 2.56 -19.99 -1.03
CA VAL A 26 1.13 -19.86 -1.32
C VAL A 26 0.71 -20.67 -2.54
N HIS A 27 -0.61 -20.82 -2.75
CA HIS A 27 -1.20 -21.62 -3.83
C HIS A 27 -0.77 -23.10 -3.82
N LEU A 28 -0.61 -23.64 -2.61
CA LEU A 28 -0.27 -25.03 -2.35
C LEU A 28 -1.49 -25.94 -2.52
N TYR A 29 -1.24 -27.18 -2.94
CA TYR A 29 -2.26 -28.22 -3.05
C TYR A 29 -2.07 -29.26 -1.94
N ALA A 30 -3.13 -29.54 -1.20
CA ALA A 30 -3.17 -30.72 -0.33
C ALA A 30 -3.27 -31.99 -1.19
N GLN A 31 -2.55 -33.04 -0.80
CA GLN A 31 -2.42 -34.30 -1.54
C GLN A 31 -3.13 -35.47 -0.87
N ASP A 32 -3.86 -35.20 0.23
CA ASP A 32 -4.60 -36.21 0.99
C ASP A 32 -5.80 -36.77 0.21
N GLU A 33 -6.02 -38.08 0.27
CA GLU A 33 -7.27 -38.71 -0.19
C GLU A 33 -8.42 -38.52 0.81
N ILE A 34 -8.10 -38.41 2.10
CA ILE A 34 -9.04 -38.23 3.20
C ILE A 34 -8.57 -37.09 4.10
N LEU A 35 -9.39 -36.05 4.23
CA LEU A 35 -9.11 -34.92 5.11
C LEU A 35 -9.67 -35.19 6.51
N THR A 36 -8.80 -35.09 7.52
CA THR A 36 -9.17 -35.25 8.94
C THR A 36 -9.22 -33.92 9.71
N GLY A 37 -8.77 -32.84 9.08
CA GLY A 37 -8.59 -31.52 9.71
C GLY A 37 -7.31 -31.38 10.55
N ARG A 38 -6.71 -32.49 11.00
CA ARG A 38 -5.53 -32.53 11.88
C ARG A 38 -4.21 -32.35 11.16
N SER A 39 -4.06 -32.99 10.01
CA SER A 39 -2.86 -32.92 9.17
C SER A 39 -3.24 -32.73 7.72
N LEU A 40 -2.27 -32.25 6.93
CA LEU A 40 -2.34 -32.13 5.48
C LEU A 40 -1.02 -32.64 4.91
N LYS A 41 -1.09 -33.38 3.81
CA LYS A 41 0.06 -33.76 3.01
C LYS A 41 0.30 -32.69 1.94
N ILE A 42 1.44 -32.00 2.01
CA ILE A 42 1.80 -30.91 1.09
C ILE A 42 3.23 -31.17 0.60
N ALA A 43 3.43 -31.16 -0.72
CA ALA A 43 4.74 -31.45 -1.34
C ALA A 43 5.41 -32.71 -0.76
N ASP A 44 4.63 -33.79 -0.66
CA ASP A 44 5.01 -35.07 -0.09
C ASP A 44 5.40 -35.08 1.40
N THR A 45 5.15 -33.98 2.12
CA THR A 45 5.41 -33.84 3.55
C THR A 45 4.11 -33.82 4.35
N ASP A 46 4.00 -34.71 5.34
CA ASP A 46 2.90 -34.71 6.29
C ASP A 46 3.07 -33.57 7.30
N CYS A 47 2.12 -32.65 7.31
CA CYS A 47 2.18 -31.44 8.13
C CYS A 47 1.00 -31.37 9.11
N TRP A 48 1.25 -31.08 10.39
CA TRP A 48 0.18 -30.70 11.31
C TRP A 48 -0.43 -29.36 10.92
N HIS A 49 -1.76 -29.29 10.95
CA HIS A 49 -2.52 -28.20 10.39
C HIS A 49 -2.75 -27.07 11.41
N PHE A 50 -2.08 -25.94 11.21
CA PHE A 50 -2.21 -24.71 12.01
C PHE A 50 -2.66 -23.51 11.16
N ALA A 51 -3.46 -23.79 10.13
CA ALA A 51 -3.96 -22.83 9.14
C ALA A 51 -5.49 -22.83 9.00
N THR A 52 -6.20 -23.72 9.72
CA THR A 52 -7.66 -23.87 9.63
C THR A 52 -8.41 -22.72 10.30
N THR A 53 -9.60 -22.41 9.81
CA THR A 53 -10.54 -21.50 10.50
C THR A 53 -11.73 -22.24 11.13
N GLY A 54 -11.76 -23.57 11.04
CA GLY A 54 -12.70 -24.44 11.75
C GLY A 54 -12.27 -24.68 13.20
N TYR A 55 -12.31 -23.66 14.06
CA TYR A 55 -11.66 -23.74 15.38
C TYR A 55 -12.19 -24.84 16.30
N LEU A 56 -13.46 -25.23 16.20
CA LEU A 56 -14.03 -26.32 17.00
C LEU A 56 -13.95 -27.70 16.34
N GLY A 57 -13.49 -27.78 15.07
CA GLY A 57 -13.33 -29.03 14.32
C GLY A 57 -14.63 -29.70 13.86
N LEU A 58 -15.75 -28.95 13.87
CA LEU A 58 -17.08 -29.47 13.54
C LEU A 58 -17.24 -29.86 12.06
N GLU A 59 -16.41 -29.32 11.16
CA GLU A 59 -16.45 -29.67 9.73
C GLU A 59 -16.15 -31.16 9.47
N GLN A 60 -15.60 -31.87 10.46
CA GLN A 60 -15.34 -33.32 10.40
C GLN A 60 -16.36 -34.18 11.17
N ASP A 61 -17.32 -33.56 11.86
CA ASP A 61 -18.31 -34.25 12.69
C ASP A 61 -19.26 -35.11 11.83
N MET A 62 -19.44 -36.38 12.23
CA MET A 62 -20.24 -37.34 11.48
C MET A 62 -21.72 -36.96 11.38
N ARG A 63 -22.27 -36.23 12.37
CA ARG A 63 -23.66 -35.77 12.35
C ARG A 63 -23.88 -34.75 11.24
N LEU A 64 -22.92 -33.85 11.04
CA LEU A 64 -22.96 -32.84 9.96
C LEU A 64 -22.83 -33.51 8.59
N LYS A 65 -21.86 -34.42 8.44
CA LYS A 65 -21.66 -35.19 7.21
C LYS A 65 -22.89 -36.01 6.83
N GLN A 66 -23.50 -36.70 7.80
CA GLN A 66 -24.71 -37.49 7.57
C GLN A 66 -25.89 -36.59 7.21
N ALA A 67 -26.09 -35.48 7.92
CA ALA A 67 -27.16 -34.53 7.60
C ALA A 67 -27.02 -33.95 6.17
N ALA A 68 -25.79 -33.63 5.76
CA ALA A 68 -25.50 -33.17 4.41
C ALA A 68 -25.80 -34.26 3.37
N ALA A 69 -25.32 -35.49 3.59
CA ALA A 69 -25.55 -36.63 2.70
C ALA A 69 -27.06 -36.95 2.55
N ASP A 70 -27.78 -37.01 3.67
CA ASP A 70 -29.22 -37.26 3.68
C ASP A 70 -29.99 -36.17 2.93
N ALA A 71 -29.59 -34.91 3.09
CA ALA A 71 -30.19 -33.79 2.37
C ALA A 71 -29.95 -33.87 0.86
N VAL A 72 -28.74 -34.27 0.43
CA VAL A 72 -28.46 -34.49 -1.00
C VAL A 72 -29.31 -35.62 -1.55
N MET A 73 -29.40 -36.75 -0.84
CA MET A 73 -30.20 -37.90 -1.27
C MET A 73 -31.70 -37.59 -1.34
N LYS A 74 -32.20 -36.71 -0.46
CA LYS A 74 -33.62 -36.39 -0.36
C LYS A 74 -34.07 -35.22 -1.26
N TYR A 75 -33.24 -34.18 -1.38
CA TYR A 75 -33.61 -32.92 -2.03
C TYR A 75 -32.77 -32.60 -3.27
N GLY A 76 -31.75 -33.41 -3.56
CA GLY A 76 -30.79 -33.15 -4.63
C GLY A 76 -29.64 -32.23 -4.19
N THR A 77 -28.71 -32.00 -5.12
CA THR A 77 -27.51 -31.19 -4.86
C THR A 77 -27.76 -29.69 -4.86
N GLN A 78 -28.86 -29.24 -5.46
CA GLN A 78 -29.20 -27.84 -5.66
C GLN A 78 -30.71 -27.62 -5.58
N PHE A 79 -31.10 -26.42 -5.14
CA PHE A 79 -32.45 -25.90 -5.29
C PHE A 79 -32.36 -24.57 -6.06
N PRO A 80 -32.45 -24.61 -7.41
CA PRO A 80 -32.06 -23.51 -8.29
C PRO A 80 -33.13 -22.41 -8.35
N LEU A 81 -33.41 -21.80 -7.20
CA LEU A 81 -34.39 -20.73 -7.04
C LEU A 81 -33.90 -19.75 -5.97
N SER A 82 -34.23 -18.46 -6.13
CA SER A 82 -33.95 -17.45 -5.11
C SER A 82 -34.88 -17.59 -3.89
N LYS A 83 -34.36 -17.28 -2.69
CA LYS A 83 -35.15 -17.26 -1.44
C LYS A 83 -36.31 -16.27 -1.49
N THR A 84 -36.22 -15.22 -2.33
CA THR A 84 -37.29 -14.23 -2.51
C THR A 84 -38.53 -14.80 -3.17
N TYR A 85 -38.38 -15.80 -4.05
CA TYR A 85 -39.54 -16.51 -4.61
C TYR A 85 -40.02 -17.58 -3.65
N ILE A 86 -39.16 -18.56 -3.36
CA ILE A 86 -39.48 -19.68 -2.48
C ILE A 86 -38.19 -20.09 -1.75
N SER A 87 -38.24 -20.11 -0.42
CA SER A 87 -37.15 -20.66 0.40
C SER A 87 -37.23 -22.18 0.44
N HIS A 88 -36.08 -22.85 0.37
CA HIS A 88 -35.97 -24.30 0.55
C HIS A 88 -36.51 -24.71 1.93
N PRO A 89 -37.27 -25.82 2.07
CA PRO A 89 -37.93 -26.20 3.33
C PRO A 89 -36.97 -26.35 4.52
N LEU A 90 -35.71 -26.70 4.29
CA LEU A 90 -34.69 -26.84 5.34
C LEU A 90 -34.37 -25.51 6.07
N TYR A 91 -34.66 -24.36 5.47
CA TYR A 91 -34.37 -23.07 6.10
C TYR A 91 -35.20 -22.82 7.35
N ALA A 92 -36.45 -23.30 7.40
CA ALA A 92 -37.33 -23.04 8.53
C ALA A 92 -36.74 -23.57 9.84
N GLU A 93 -36.23 -24.81 9.83
CA GLU A 93 -35.58 -25.41 11.00
C GLU A 93 -34.27 -24.69 11.36
N LEU A 94 -33.44 -24.37 10.37
CA LEU A 94 -32.19 -23.65 10.61
C LEU A 94 -32.44 -22.27 11.24
N GLU A 95 -33.35 -21.48 10.66
CA GLU A 95 -33.69 -20.14 11.12
C GLU A 95 -34.31 -20.18 12.53
N GLU A 96 -35.11 -21.21 12.87
CA GLU A 96 -35.63 -21.41 14.24
C GLU A 96 -34.51 -21.71 15.26
N LEU A 97 -33.56 -22.58 14.92
CA LEU A 97 -32.45 -22.90 15.81
C LEU A 97 -31.50 -21.71 15.99
N LEU A 98 -31.19 -20.99 14.92
CA LEU A 98 -30.42 -19.76 14.99
C LEU A 98 -31.15 -18.68 15.81
N PHE A 99 -32.48 -18.59 15.71
CA PHE A 99 -33.27 -17.72 16.58
C PHE A 99 -33.11 -18.10 18.06
N LYS A 100 -33.09 -19.40 18.40
CA LYS A 100 -32.83 -19.86 19.78
C LYS A 100 -31.41 -19.53 20.26
N MET A 101 -30.44 -19.52 19.35
CA MET A 101 -29.05 -19.15 19.67
C MET A 101 -28.91 -17.65 19.95
N PHE A 102 -29.42 -16.80 19.05
CA PHE A 102 -29.21 -15.35 19.06
C PHE A 102 -30.36 -14.55 19.67
N ASN A 103 -31.46 -15.20 20.07
CA ASN A 103 -32.70 -14.56 20.53
C ASN A 103 -33.16 -13.41 19.62
N ARG A 104 -33.01 -13.60 18.31
CA ARG A 104 -33.18 -12.56 17.29
C ARG A 104 -33.47 -13.20 15.93
N GLN A 105 -34.29 -12.54 15.12
CA GLN A 105 -34.52 -12.95 13.73
C GLN A 105 -33.23 -12.82 12.92
N VAL A 106 -32.99 -13.81 12.05
CA VAL A 106 -31.74 -13.96 11.31
C VAL A 106 -31.97 -13.91 9.81
N ILE A 107 -30.98 -13.43 9.07
CA ILE A 107 -30.94 -13.53 7.61
C ILE A 107 -29.79 -14.45 7.26
N VAL A 108 -30.10 -15.65 6.77
CA VAL A 108 -29.10 -16.60 6.30
C VAL A 108 -28.70 -16.28 4.87
N CYS A 109 -27.42 -16.00 4.67
CA CYS A 109 -26.77 -15.62 3.42
C CYS A 109 -25.82 -16.73 2.93
N LYS A 110 -25.45 -16.70 1.64
CA LYS A 110 -24.58 -17.72 1.05
C LYS A 110 -23.14 -17.66 1.58
N ASN A 111 -22.61 -16.47 1.83
CA ASN A 111 -21.32 -16.22 2.51
C ASN A 111 -21.29 -14.78 3.03
N SER A 112 -20.28 -14.41 3.82
CA SER A 112 -20.16 -13.08 4.42
C SER A 112 -19.94 -12.00 3.36
N THR A 113 -19.11 -12.25 2.34
CA THR A 113 -18.89 -11.30 1.24
C THR A 113 -20.20 -10.83 0.59
N LEU A 114 -21.08 -11.76 0.22
CA LEU A 114 -22.39 -11.43 -0.34
C LEU A 114 -23.33 -10.79 0.69
N ALA A 115 -23.19 -11.13 1.98
CA ALA A 115 -23.91 -10.45 3.04
C ALA A 115 -23.49 -8.97 3.12
N HIS A 116 -22.20 -8.65 3.10
CA HIS A 116 -21.72 -7.26 3.12
C HIS A 116 -22.20 -6.47 1.91
N LEU A 117 -22.05 -7.03 0.70
CA LEU A 117 -22.50 -6.41 -0.55
C LEU A 117 -24.01 -6.20 -0.61
N GLY A 118 -24.79 -7.02 0.09
CA GLY A 118 -26.26 -6.90 0.15
C GLY A 118 -26.77 -5.98 1.25
N VAL A 119 -26.12 -6.00 2.42
CA VAL A 119 -26.63 -5.32 3.63
C VAL A 119 -26.14 -3.89 3.72
N ILE A 120 -24.86 -3.60 3.43
CA ILE A 120 -24.29 -2.25 3.61
C ILE A 120 -25.05 -1.20 2.77
N PRO A 121 -25.37 -1.45 1.49
CA PRO A 121 -26.17 -0.50 0.70
C PRO A 121 -27.62 -0.30 1.18
N GLN A 122 -28.15 -1.21 2.01
CA GLN A 122 -29.48 -1.07 2.61
C GLN A 122 -29.40 -0.37 3.98
N ALA A 123 -28.34 -0.64 4.75
CA ALA A 123 -28.14 -0.09 6.08
C ALA A 123 -27.73 1.39 6.04
N VAL A 124 -26.90 1.77 5.08
CA VAL A 124 -26.33 3.11 4.95
C VAL A 124 -27.19 3.95 4.02
N GLY A 125 -27.88 4.95 4.58
CA GLY A 125 -28.66 5.91 3.81
C GLY A 125 -27.80 6.91 3.04
N SER A 126 -28.38 7.59 2.04
CA SER A 126 -27.69 8.63 1.25
C SER A 126 -27.20 9.80 2.10
N ASP A 127 -27.91 10.08 3.20
CA ASP A 127 -27.58 11.14 4.15
C ASP A 127 -26.69 10.65 5.30
N ASP A 128 -26.24 9.40 5.31
CA ASP A 128 -25.37 8.87 6.37
C ASP A 128 -23.89 9.18 6.10
N VAL A 129 -23.02 8.83 7.03
CA VAL A 129 -21.56 8.86 6.90
C VAL A 129 -21.02 7.49 7.27
N VAL A 130 -20.01 7.02 6.54
CA VAL A 130 -19.29 5.79 6.86
C VAL A 130 -17.91 6.13 7.40
N VAL A 131 -17.52 5.44 8.47
CA VAL A 131 -16.17 5.47 9.04
C VAL A 131 -15.67 4.04 9.09
N MET A 132 -14.62 3.73 8.35
CA MET A 132 -14.03 2.40 8.32
C MET A 132 -12.82 2.33 9.23
N ASP A 133 -12.74 1.28 10.04
CA ASP A 133 -11.47 0.86 10.59
C ASP A 133 -10.51 0.44 9.48
N HIS A 134 -9.25 0.86 9.56
CA HIS A 134 -8.22 0.54 8.55
C HIS A 134 -8.07 -0.97 8.30
N GLN A 135 -8.27 -1.82 9.32
CA GLN A 135 -8.13 -3.27 9.20
C GLN A 135 -9.45 -4.03 9.03
N VAL A 136 -10.59 -3.34 8.90
CA VAL A 136 -11.88 -4.02 8.66
C VAL A 136 -11.78 -4.89 7.40
N HIS A 137 -12.39 -6.07 7.40
CA HIS A 137 -12.21 -7.06 6.35
C HIS A 137 -12.44 -6.48 4.94
N TRP A 138 -11.64 -6.93 3.97
CA TRP A 138 -11.66 -6.42 2.59
C TRP A 138 -13.06 -6.37 1.98
N SER A 139 -13.92 -7.37 2.25
CA SER A 139 -15.29 -7.38 1.72
C SER A 139 -16.17 -6.25 2.27
N VAL A 140 -15.95 -5.82 3.51
CA VAL A 140 -16.63 -4.67 4.11
C VAL A 140 -16.13 -3.39 3.45
N GLN A 141 -14.82 -3.22 3.33
CA GLN A 141 -14.23 -2.07 2.61
C GLN A 141 -14.74 -1.98 1.17
N HIS A 142 -14.82 -3.12 0.48
CA HIS A 142 -15.31 -3.19 -0.90
C HIS A 142 -16.79 -2.82 -1.00
N ALA A 143 -17.63 -3.31 -0.09
CA ALA A 143 -19.04 -2.92 -0.04
C ALA A 143 -19.23 -1.42 0.27
N CYS A 144 -18.38 -0.82 1.11
CA CYS A 144 -18.42 0.63 1.37
C CYS A 144 -18.12 1.47 0.12
N LYS A 145 -17.35 0.96 -0.85
CA LYS A 145 -17.15 1.65 -2.14
C LYS A 145 -18.45 1.83 -2.92
N MET A 146 -19.45 0.95 -2.74
CA MET A 146 -20.73 1.06 -3.43
C MET A 146 -21.54 2.25 -2.92
N VAL A 147 -21.60 2.46 -1.60
CA VAL A 147 -22.32 3.61 -1.02
C VAL A 147 -21.58 4.93 -1.26
N LYS A 148 -20.24 4.89 -1.29
CA LYS A 148 -19.41 6.02 -1.72
C LYS A 148 -19.74 6.49 -3.13
N ALA A 149 -19.91 5.56 -4.08
CA ALA A 149 -20.30 5.88 -5.45
C ALA A 149 -21.70 6.54 -5.53
N GLY A 150 -22.55 6.31 -4.52
CA GLY A 150 -23.82 7.00 -4.32
C GLY A 150 -23.73 8.37 -3.64
N GLY A 151 -22.53 8.88 -3.36
CA GLY A 151 -22.31 10.19 -2.73
C GLY A 151 -22.21 10.19 -1.20
N VAL A 152 -22.24 9.01 -0.56
CA VAL A 152 -22.06 8.90 0.89
C VAL A 152 -20.60 9.23 1.26
N PRO A 153 -20.34 10.15 2.20
CA PRO A 153 -18.99 10.38 2.71
C PRO A 153 -18.46 9.12 3.40
N VAL A 154 -17.29 8.67 2.96
CA VAL A 154 -16.58 7.52 3.53
C VAL A 154 -15.23 8.00 4.04
N HIS A 155 -14.98 7.81 5.33
CA HIS A 155 -13.73 8.10 6.00
C HIS A 155 -13.04 6.81 6.40
N MET A 156 -11.71 6.81 6.44
CA MET A 156 -10.92 5.72 7.01
C MET A 156 -10.12 6.27 8.19
N ILE A 157 -10.21 5.59 9.34
CA ILE A 157 -9.45 5.92 10.55
C ILE A 157 -8.41 4.84 10.83
N ARG A 158 -7.35 5.21 11.56
CA ARG A 158 -6.34 4.26 12.02
C ARG A 158 -7.02 3.15 12.83
N HIS A 159 -6.48 1.95 12.69
CA HIS A 159 -7.00 0.76 13.35
C HIS A 159 -7.21 0.97 14.85
N ASN A 160 -8.42 0.70 15.33
CA ASN A 160 -8.86 0.86 16.71
C ASN A 160 -8.66 2.27 17.31
N TYR A 161 -8.48 3.32 16.49
CA TYR A 161 -8.23 4.67 16.99
C TYR A 161 -9.52 5.44 17.27
N MET A 162 -10.09 5.21 18.46
CA MET A 162 -11.40 5.74 18.85
C MET A 162 -11.48 7.27 18.96
N GLU A 163 -10.36 7.97 19.18
CA GLU A 163 -10.36 9.44 19.20
C GLU A 163 -10.69 10.02 17.81
N GLN A 164 -10.13 9.43 16.73
CA GLN A 164 -10.48 9.84 15.36
C GLN A 164 -11.94 9.57 15.03
N LEU A 165 -12.50 8.47 15.54
CA LEU A 165 -13.94 8.20 15.42
C LEU A 165 -14.76 9.27 16.15
N GLU A 166 -14.36 9.66 17.36
CA GLU A 166 -15.02 10.70 18.15
C GLU A 166 -14.97 12.08 17.45
N ASP A 167 -13.84 12.43 16.83
CA ASP A 167 -13.71 13.68 16.07
C ASP A 167 -14.66 13.73 14.87
N LEU A 168 -14.81 12.62 14.14
CA LEU A 168 -15.77 12.51 13.05
C LEU A 168 -17.21 12.56 13.56
N LEU A 169 -17.52 11.93 14.70
CA LEU A 169 -18.83 12.03 15.34
C LEU A 169 -19.16 13.49 15.69
N ARG A 170 -18.22 14.24 16.28
CA ARG A 170 -18.37 15.67 16.59
C ARG A 170 -18.58 16.51 15.32
N LYS A 171 -17.81 16.24 14.27
CA LYS A 171 -17.89 16.93 12.98
C LYS A 171 -19.28 16.82 12.34
N TYR A 172 -19.89 15.64 12.42
CA TYR A 172 -21.20 15.38 11.81
C TYR A 172 -22.39 15.58 12.77
N GLN A 173 -22.14 15.82 14.06
CA GLN A 173 -23.18 15.96 15.08
C GLN A 173 -24.24 17.02 14.72
N SER A 174 -23.83 18.19 14.21
CA SER A 174 -24.73 19.29 13.86
C SER A 174 -25.62 19.00 12.64
N SER A 175 -25.22 18.04 11.80
CA SER A 175 -25.96 17.66 10.60
C SER A 175 -27.05 16.61 10.85
N GLY A 176 -27.07 16.00 12.05
CA GLY A 176 -28.04 14.95 12.40
C GLY A 176 -27.85 13.62 11.64
N ARG A 177 -26.78 13.50 10.85
CA ARG A 177 -26.46 12.31 10.05
C ARG A 177 -26.09 11.13 10.93
N LYS A 178 -26.49 9.92 10.56
CA LYS A 178 -25.96 8.70 11.19
C LYS A 178 -24.51 8.50 10.77
N VAL A 179 -23.70 8.02 11.69
CA VAL A 179 -22.29 7.69 11.46
C VAL A 179 -22.10 6.20 11.66
N TRP A 180 -21.91 5.46 10.58
CA TRP A 180 -21.68 4.01 10.60
C TRP A 180 -20.20 3.71 10.77
N TYR A 181 -19.81 3.16 11.91
CA TYR A 181 -18.48 2.62 12.13
C TYR A 181 -18.42 1.15 11.70
N MET A 182 -17.54 0.86 10.75
CA MET A 182 -17.33 -0.46 10.14
C MET A 182 -16.08 -1.10 10.75
N ALA A 183 -16.24 -2.21 11.48
CA ALA A 183 -15.14 -2.89 12.18
C ALA A 183 -15.34 -4.41 12.22
N ASP A 184 -14.25 -5.16 12.40
CA ASP A 184 -14.32 -6.59 12.69
C ASP A 184 -14.46 -6.79 14.21
N GLY A 185 -15.24 -7.78 14.64
CA GLY A 185 -15.28 -8.20 16.04
C GLY A 185 -13.93 -8.78 16.47
N ILE A 186 -13.42 -9.74 15.69
CA ILE A 186 -12.06 -10.29 15.78
C ILE A 186 -11.37 -10.06 14.43
N TYR A 187 -10.28 -9.31 14.41
CA TYR A 187 -9.52 -9.03 13.20
C TYR A 187 -8.74 -10.26 12.76
N SER A 188 -8.90 -10.63 11.49
CA SER A 188 -8.47 -11.94 11.00
C SER A 188 -6.97 -12.18 11.00
N MET A 189 -6.15 -11.12 10.88
CA MET A 189 -4.69 -11.22 10.75
C MET A 189 -4.01 -11.29 12.11
N TYR A 190 -4.05 -10.21 12.90
CA TYR A 190 -3.34 -10.14 14.17
C TYR A 190 -4.03 -10.88 15.31
N GLY A 191 -5.32 -11.22 15.16
CA GLY A 191 -6.08 -11.95 16.17
C GLY A 191 -6.53 -11.07 17.35
N ASP A 192 -6.36 -9.77 17.25
CA ASP A 192 -6.93 -8.76 18.15
C ASP A 192 -8.40 -8.47 17.81
N HIS A 193 -9.01 -7.56 18.55
CA HIS A 193 -10.46 -7.37 18.54
C HIS A 193 -10.86 -5.91 18.64
N ALA A 194 -12.08 -5.59 18.21
CA ALA A 194 -12.62 -4.25 18.38
C ALA A 194 -12.66 -3.84 19.87
N PRO A 195 -12.43 -2.56 20.21
CA PRO A 195 -12.46 -2.05 21.59
C PRO A 195 -13.91 -1.85 22.04
N VAL A 196 -14.63 -2.95 22.27
CA VAL A 196 -16.08 -2.96 22.53
C VAL A 196 -16.49 -2.02 23.67
N GLU A 197 -15.73 -1.95 24.76
CA GLU A 197 -16.04 -1.07 25.89
C GLU A 197 -15.92 0.42 25.53
N GLN A 198 -14.93 0.79 24.71
CA GLN A 198 -14.81 2.17 24.21
C GLN A 198 -15.95 2.50 23.24
N LEU A 199 -16.34 1.53 22.39
CA LEU A 199 -17.47 1.69 21.47
C LEU A 199 -18.82 1.83 22.20
N LYS A 200 -19.04 1.10 23.30
CA LYS A 200 -20.21 1.29 24.16
C LYS A 200 -20.26 2.70 24.73
N ASN A 201 -19.15 3.18 25.29
CA ASN A 201 -19.06 4.54 25.84
C ASN A 201 -19.34 5.61 24.76
N LEU A 202 -18.85 5.40 23.53
CA LEU A 202 -19.14 6.30 22.41
C LEU A 202 -20.61 6.20 21.98
N ALA A 203 -21.20 5.02 21.90
CA ALA A 203 -22.60 4.83 21.52
C ALA A 203 -23.57 5.47 22.51
N GLU A 204 -23.24 5.46 23.81
CA GLU A 204 -24.01 6.16 24.84
C GLU A 204 -23.91 7.68 24.71
N ARG A 205 -22.72 8.21 24.41
CA ARG A 205 -22.48 9.66 24.24
C ARG A 205 -23.00 10.22 22.92
N TYR A 206 -23.00 9.41 21.88
CA TYR A 206 -23.33 9.82 20.51
C TYR A 206 -24.42 8.89 19.92
N PRO A 207 -25.70 9.23 20.09
CA PRO A 207 -26.82 8.44 19.54
C PRO A 207 -26.80 8.28 18.01
N ALA A 208 -26.07 9.16 17.31
CA ALA A 208 -25.86 9.08 15.87
C ALA A 208 -24.87 7.97 15.46
N LEU A 209 -24.10 7.40 16.40
CA LEU A 209 -23.19 6.29 16.12
C LEU A 209 -24.00 5.02 15.84
N HIS A 210 -23.80 4.47 14.65
CA HIS A 210 -24.26 3.16 14.23
C HIS A 210 -23.06 2.25 14.04
N LEU A 211 -23.25 0.95 14.29
CA LEU A 211 -22.17 -0.04 14.24
C LEU A 211 -22.48 -1.11 13.20
N TYR A 212 -21.50 -1.40 12.35
CA TYR A 212 -21.51 -2.57 11.48
C TYR A 212 -20.33 -3.45 11.86
N ILE A 213 -20.61 -4.56 12.54
CA ILE A 213 -19.59 -5.43 13.12
C ILE A 213 -19.55 -6.75 12.35
N ASP A 214 -18.39 -7.06 11.77
CA ASP A 214 -18.08 -8.37 11.19
C ASP A 214 -17.45 -9.29 12.25
N ASP A 215 -18.25 -10.15 12.87
CA ASP A 215 -17.79 -11.10 13.90
C ASP A 215 -17.59 -12.53 13.36
N VAL A 216 -17.26 -12.65 12.08
CA VAL A 216 -17.02 -13.93 11.39
C VAL A 216 -15.91 -14.73 12.09
N HIS A 217 -14.89 -14.08 12.65
CA HIS A 217 -13.82 -14.76 13.41
C HIS A 217 -14.12 -14.94 14.91
N GLY A 218 -15.09 -14.21 15.48
CA GLY A 218 -15.53 -14.42 16.86
C GLY A 218 -16.55 -15.55 17.00
N THR A 219 -17.32 -15.83 15.95
CA THR A 219 -18.46 -16.77 16.01
C THR A 219 -18.03 -18.22 16.32
N GLY A 220 -18.80 -18.88 17.18
CA GLY A 220 -18.72 -20.30 17.52
C GLY A 220 -17.86 -20.62 18.74
N TRP A 221 -16.62 -20.12 18.78
CA TRP A 221 -15.63 -20.54 19.80
C TRP A 221 -15.79 -19.85 21.15
N ILE A 222 -16.53 -18.74 21.18
CA ILE A 222 -16.84 -17.98 22.38
C ILE A 222 -18.33 -17.63 22.41
N GLY A 223 -18.83 -17.32 23.61
CA GLY A 223 -20.20 -16.93 23.85
C GLY A 223 -21.13 -18.11 24.09
N LYS A 224 -22.23 -17.82 24.79
CA LYS A 224 -23.29 -18.79 25.02
C LYS A 224 -23.80 -19.31 23.68
N ASN A 225 -23.91 -20.62 23.54
CA ASN A 225 -24.28 -21.30 22.29
C ASN A 225 -23.37 -20.94 21.09
N GLY A 226 -22.14 -20.45 21.32
CA GLY A 226 -21.25 -20.02 20.23
C GLY A 226 -21.70 -18.75 19.50
N THR A 227 -22.43 -17.86 20.16
CA THR A 227 -22.95 -16.61 19.57
C THR A 227 -21.87 -15.60 19.15
N GLY A 228 -20.63 -15.78 19.58
CA GLY A 228 -19.50 -14.99 19.11
C GLY A 228 -19.03 -13.90 20.07
N PHE A 229 -17.92 -13.27 19.73
CA PHE A 229 -17.23 -12.29 20.57
C PHE A 229 -18.09 -11.04 20.72
N ALA A 230 -18.51 -10.44 19.60
CA ALA A 230 -19.26 -9.19 19.62
C ALA A 230 -20.61 -9.37 20.31
N TYR A 231 -21.40 -10.37 19.92
CA TYR A 231 -22.70 -10.64 20.54
C TYR A 231 -22.61 -10.81 22.06
N SER A 232 -21.59 -11.54 22.55
CA SER A 232 -21.41 -11.81 23.97
C SER A 232 -21.05 -10.57 24.76
N HIS A 233 -20.15 -9.72 24.23
CA HIS A 233 -19.74 -8.51 24.92
C HIS A 233 -20.84 -7.45 24.92
N TRP A 234 -21.67 -7.40 23.88
CA TRP A 234 -22.83 -6.48 23.81
C TRP A 234 -24.09 -7.03 24.49
N ASN A 235 -24.09 -8.30 24.91
CA ASN A 235 -25.26 -9.00 25.44
C ASN A 235 -26.47 -8.94 24.49
N GLY A 236 -26.22 -9.18 23.19
CA GLY A 236 -27.21 -9.05 22.14
C GLY A 236 -26.76 -8.14 21.00
N VAL A 237 -27.75 -7.67 20.21
CA VAL A 237 -27.53 -6.72 19.11
C VAL A 237 -28.37 -5.46 19.38
N PRO A 238 -27.74 -4.35 19.82
CA PRO A 238 -28.42 -3.07 20.08
C PRO A 238 -29.10 -2.52 18.83
N HIS A 239 -30.10 -1.64 19.00
CA HIS A 239 -30.90 -1.11 17.88
C HIS A 239 -30.08 -0.51 16.74
N ASN A 240 -29.00 0.21 17.07
CA ASN A 240 -28.09 0.88 16.14
C ASN A 240 -26.95 -0.03 15.62
N MET A 241 -27.07 -1.35 15.73
CA MET A 241 -26.05 -2.30 15.31
C MET A 241 -26.55 -3.26 14.22
N VAL A 242 -25.69 -3.53 13.25
CA VAL A 242 -25.74 -4.70 12.37
C VAL A 242 -24.56 -5.60 12.73
N LEU A 243 -24.85 -6.87 12.99
CA LEU A 243 -23.85 -7.88 13.29
C LEU A 243 -23.87 -8.96 12.20
N VAL A 244 -22.72 -9.21 11.59
CA VAL A 244 -22.52 -10.29 10.62
C VAL A 244 -21.70 -11.39 11.26
N THR A 245 -22.16 -12.62 11.14
CA THR A 245 -21.50 -13.84 11.63
C THR A 245 -21.36 -14.86 10.49
N THR A 246 -20.68 -15.98 10.73
CA THR A 246 -20.48 -17.02 9.71
C THR A 246 -20.87 -18.41 10.17
N LEU A 247 -21.31 -19.21 9.20
CA LEU A 247 -21.47 -20.66 9.32
C LEU A 247 -20.29 -21.41 8.66
N SER A 248 -19.39 -20.70 7.98
CA SER A 248 -18.30 -21.25 7.14
C SER A 248 -16.96 -21.45 7.82
N LYS A 249 -16.82 -21.08 9.10
CA LYS A 249 -15.57 -21.21 9.87
C LYS A 249 -15.78 -22.20 11.01
N THR A 250 -15.72 -21.73 12.26
CA THR A 250 -15.90 -22.51 13.49
C THR A 250 -17.15 -23.39 13.51
N PHE A 251 -18.22 -22.95 12.84
CA PHE A 251 -19.51 -23.62 12.82
C PHE A 251 -19.51 -24.93 12.02
N GLY A 252 -18.52 -25.13 11.13
CA GLY A 252 -18.32 -26.39 10.40
C GLY A 252 -19.28 -26.63 9.22
N ALA A 253 -20.00 -25.61 8.75
CA ALA A 253 -20.94 -25.70 7.63
C ALA A 253 -20.60 -24.64 6.56
N SER A 254 -21.60 -24.18 5.78
CA SER A 254 -21.44 -23.09 4.82
C SER A 254 -22.54 -22.06 4.97
N GLY A 255 -22.19 -20.77 4.90
CA GLY A 255 -23.14 -19.66 4.98
C GLY A 255 -22.64 -18.49 5.82
N ALA A 256 -23.45 -17.44 5.86
CA ALA A 256 -23.31 -16.34 6.82
C ALA A 256 -24.67 -16.01 7.42
N VAL A 257 -24.65 -15.34 8.57
CA VAL A 257 -25.86 -14.92 9.27
C VAL A 257 -25.76 -13.43 9.58
N VAL A 258 -26.82 -12.69 9.26
CA VAL A 258 -26.92 -11.27 9.55
C VAL A 258 -28.01 -11.06 10.61
N LEU A 259 -27.66 -10.27 11.62
CA LEU A 259 -28.53 -9.85 12.70
C LEU A 259 -28.63 -8.32 12.65
N CYS A 260 -29.84 -7.79 12.44
CA CYS A 260 -30.08 -6.35 12.50
C CYS A 260 -30.72 -6.02 13.84
N GLY A 261 -30.13 -5.05 14.55
CA GLY A 261 -30.67 -4.44 15.76
C GLY A 261 -31.94 -3.63 15.54
N ASP A 262 -32.10 -3.12 14.33
CA ASP A 262 -33.31 -2.48 13.83
C ASP A 262 -34.20 -3.51 13.10
N PRO A 263 -35.42 -3.80 13.59
CA PRO A 263 -36.37 -4.70 12.93
C PRO A 263 -36.83 -4.23 11.54
N GLU A 264 -36.88 -2.91 11.29
CA GLU A 264 -37.23 -2.36 9.99
C GLU A 264 -36.13 -2.64 8.97
N LEU A 265 -34.87 -2.42 9.37
CA LEU A 265 -33.72 -2.78 8.55
C LEU A 265 -33.67 -4.30 8.27
N HIS A 266 -34.00 -5.14 9.26
CA HIS A 266 -34.12 -6.58 9.03
C HIS A 266 -35.13 -6.88 7.91
N ALA A 267 -36.32 -6.28 7.98
CA ALA A 267 -37.37 -6.50 6.99
C ALA A 267 -36.95 -5.98 5.60
N GLN A 268 -36.28 -4.83 5.52
CA GLN A 268 -35.76 -4.27 4.27
C GLN A 268 -34.75 -5.20 3.60
N VAL A 269 -33.74 -5.67 4.34
CA VAL A 269 -32.72 -6.60 3.82
C VAL A 269 -33.36 -7.93 3.42
N LYS A 270 -34.33 -8.44 4.20
CA LYS A 270 -35.04 -9.70 3.88
C LYS A 270 -35.88 -9.57 2.60
N ASN A 271 -36.52 -8.42 2.39
CA ASN A 271 -37.31 -8.14 1.19
C ASN A 271 -36.41 -7.95 -0.03
N PHE A 272 -35.35 -7.15 0.09
CA PHE A 272 -34.46 -6.81 -1.01
C PHE A 272 -33.02 -6.53 -0.53
N GLY A 273 -32.21 -7.59 -0.44
CA GLY A 273 -30.80 -7.51 -0.06
C GLY A 273 -29.84 -7.53 -1.25
N GLY A 274 -30.27 -7.02 -2.42
CA GLY A 274 -29.48 -7.02 -3.67
C GLY A 274 -28.99 -8.42 -4.08
N PRO A 275 -27.69 -8.75 -3.97
CA PRO A 275 -27.17 -10.08 -4.25
C PRO A 275 -27.87 -11.21 -3.46
N LEU A 276 -28.43 -10.92 -2.28
CA LEU A 276 -29.21 -11.91 -1.52
C LEU A 276 -30.53 -12.28 -2.19
N THR A 277 -31.10 -11.37 -2.99
CA THR A 277 -32.36 -11.53 -3.72
C THR A 277 -32.12 -12.13 -5.11
N PHE A 278 -31.02 -11.78 -5.78
CA PHE A 278 -30.72 -12.20 -7.16
C PHE A 278 -29.74 -13.38 -7.27
N SER A 279 -29.52 -14.13 -6.18
CA SER A 279 -28.68 -15.32 -6.15
C SER A 279 -29.49 -16.59 -5.89
N ALA A 280 -28.98 -17.73 -6.36
CA ALA A 280 -29.40 -19.03 -5.83
C ALA A 280 -29.12 -19.10 -4.31
N GLN A 281 -29.99 -19.80 -3.60
CA GLN A 281 -29.87 -20.01 -2.16
C GLN A 281 -28.75 -21.03 -1.80
N LEU A 282 -28.54 -21.29 -0.51
CA LEU A 282 -27.56 -22.31 -0.09
C LEU A 282 -27.99 -23.69 -0.57
N GLU A 283 -26.99 -24.52 -0.82
CA GLU A 283 -27.15 -25.92 -1.18
C GLU A 283 -27.87 -26.67 -0.05
N PRO A 284 -28.80 -27.62 -0.34
CA PRO A 284 -29.48 -28.39 0.70
C PRO A 284 -28.53 -29.05 1.69
N ALA A 285 -27.39 -29.55 1.20
CA ALA A 285 -26.31 -30.11 2.01
C ALA A 285 -25.76 -29.11 3.05
N ALA A 286 -25.51 -27.86 2.63
CA ALA A 286 -24.98 -26.81 3.49
C ALA A 286 -25.98 -26.39 4.57
N VAL A 287 -27.27 -26.25 4.20
CA VAL A 287 -28.32 -25.92 5.17
C VAL A 287 -28.49 -27.04 6.19
N ALA A 288 -28.50 -28.30 5.76
CA ALA A 288 -28.65 -29.44 6.68
C ALA A 288 -27.44 -29.61 7.62
N ALA A 289 -26.21 -29.44 7.12
CA ALA A 289 -25.02 -29.42 7.95
C ALA A 289 -25.08 -28.29 8.99
N ALA A 290 -25.48 -27.08 8.57
CA ALA A 290 -25.65 -25.96 9.48
C ALA A 290 -26.74 -26.24 10.55
N THR A 291 -27.86 -26.87 10.17
CA THR A 291 -28.90 -27.29 11.11
C THR A 291 -28.37 -28.29 12.14
N ALA A 292 -27.56 -29.27 11.72
CA ALA A 292 -26.94 -30.22 12.62
C ALA A 292 -25.95 -29.53 13.58
N ALA A 293 -25.12 -28.62 13.08
CA ALA A 293 -24.22 -27.82 13.91
C ALA A 293 -25.00 -26.96 14.92
N ALA A 294 -26.07 -26.29 14.50
CA ALA A 294 -26.91 -25.49 15.40
C ALA A 294 -27.48 -26.31 16.58
N LYS A 295 -27.84 -27.58 16.33
CA LYS A 295 -28.27 -28.50 17.40
C LYS A 295 -27.14 -28.80 18.40
N ILE A 296 -25.90 -28.93 17.94
CA ILE A 296 -24.72 -29.10 18.81
C ILE A 296 -24.51 -27.83 19.63
N PHE A 297 -24.55 -26.65 19.00
CA PHE A 297 -24.40 -25.36 19.66
C PHE A 297 -25.47 -25.08 20.72
N LEU A 298 -26.68 -25.63 20.57
CA LEU A 298 -27.77 -25.54 21.56
C LEU A 298 -27.72 -26.63 22.64
N SER A 299 -26.74 -27.54 22.57
CA SER A 299 -26.56 -28.62 23.54
C SER A 299 -25.43 -28.29 24.53
N PRO A 300 -25.35 -28.96 25.69
CA PRO A 300 -24.24 -28.80 26.63
C PRO A 300 -22.86 -29.14 26.05
N GLU A 301 -22.80 -29.87 24.93
CA GLU A 301 -21.55 -30.24 24.26
C GLU A 301 -20.74 -29.02 23.81
N VAL A 302 -21.41 -27.90 23.46
CA VAL A 302 -20.73 -26.67 23.03
C VAL A 302 -19.76 -26.15 24.08
N GLU A 303 -20.11 -26.23 25.37
CA GLU A 303 -19.29 -25.72 26.46
C GLU A 303 -18.00 -26.55 26.58
N GLN A 304 -18.09 -27.86 26.35
CA GLN A 304 -16.93 -28.76 26.35
C GLN A 304 -16.01 -28.47 25.15
N LEU A 305 -16.58 -28.31 23.96
CA LEU A 305 -15.83 -27.97 22.74
C LEU A 305 -15.11 -26.62 22.89
N GLN A 306 -15.79 -25.61 23.41
CA GLN A 306 -15.20 -24.29 23.67
C GLN A 306 -14.15 -24.34 24.79
N SER A 307 -14.37 -25.12 25.86
CA SER A 307 -13.38 -25.28 26.94
C SER A 307 -12.11 -25.93 26.43
N LYS A 308 -12.24 -27.00 25.65
CA LYS A 308 -11.10 -27.71 25.04
C LYS A 308 -10.27 -26.77 24.16
N LEU A 309 -10.92 -25.89 23.39
CA LEU A 309 -10.23 -24.90 22.58
C LEU A 309 -9.56 -23.82 23.45
N ARG A 310 -10.23 -23.32 24.49
CA ARG A 310 -9.64 -22.35 25.44
C ARG A 310 -8.39 -22.90 26.11
N GLU A 311 -8.38 -24.16 26.50
CA GLU A 311 -7.20 -24.83 27.06
C GLU A 311 -6.02 -24.86 26.08
N ARG A 312 -6.30 -25.09 24.79
CA ARG A 312 -5.29 -25.08 23.72
C ARG A 312 -4.75 -23.69 23.41
N ILE A 313 -5.62 -22.69 23.34
CA ILE A 313 -5.24 -21.28 23.23
C ILE A 313 -4.35 -20.89 24.41
N GLY A 314 -4.77 -21.23 25.64
CA GLY A 314 -4.00 -20.96 26.85
C GLY A 314 -2.65 -21.69 26.88
N LEU A 315 -2.57 -22.92 26.34
CA LEU A 315 -1.30 -23.63 26.18
C LEU A 315 -0.37 -22.91 25.19
N MET A 316 -0.87 -22.54 24.01
CA MET A 316 -0.09 -21.79 23.01
C MET A 316 0.43 -20.46 23.59
N ASN A 317 -0.44 -19.67 24.23
CA ASN A 317 -0.07 -18.40 24.86
C ASN A 317 1.05 -18.58 25.90
N ARG A 318 0.92 -19.58 26.79
CA ARG A 318 1.92 -19.86 27.83
C ARG A 318 3.26 -20.29 27.24
N LEU A 319 3.23 -21.16 26.23
CA LEU A 319 4.46 -21.64 25.58
C LEU A 319 5.16 -20.52 24.81
N LEU A 320 4.41 -19.66 24.11
CA LEU A 320 4.97 -18.51 23.41
C LEU A 320 5.51 -17.45 24.38
N SER A 321 4.89 -17.24 25.54
CA SER A 321 5.40 -16.29 26.54
C SER A 321 6.75 -16.67 27.13
N ASP A 322 7.14 -17.95 27.03
CA ASP A 322 8.44 -18.48 27.43
C ASP A 322 9.50 -18.39 26.30
N THR A 323 9.20 -17.63 25.23
CA THR A 323 10.07 -17.45 24.05
C THR A 323 10.23 -15.98 23.67
N ASP A 324 11.28 -15.67 22.91
CA ASP A 324 11.50 -14.35 22.31
C ASP A 324 10.78 -14.18 20.96
N ILE A 325 9.78 -15.00 20.66
CA ILE A 325 9.03 -14.91 19.41
C ILE A 325 8.10 -13.68 19.46
N PRO A 326 8.21 -12.74 18.51
CA PRO A 326 7.44 -11.50 18.54
C PRO A 326 6.00 -11.74 18.07
N LEU A 327 5.09 -11.87 19.04
CA LEU A 327 3.65 -11.97 18.80
C LEU A 327 3.04 -10.57 18.72
N VAL A 328 2.31 -10.26 17.64
CA VAL A 328 1.76 -8.91 17.40
C VAL A 328 0.68 -8.53 18.40
N ALA A 329 -0.23 -9.45 18.69
CA ALA A 329 -1.25 -9.27 19.70
C ALA A 329 -1.30 -10.52 20.58
N ASN A 330 -1.22 -10.32 21.90
CA ASN A 330 -1.49 -11.38 22.87
C ASN A 330 -2.95 -11.29 23.31
N CYS A 331 -3.84 -11.72 22.43
CA CYS A 331 -5.25 -11.83 22.70
C CYS A 331 -5.60 -13.30 22.93
N ASN A 332 -6.52 -13.59 23.86
CA ASN A 332 -7.00 -14.95 24.11
C ASN A 332 -7.97 -15.42 23.01
N THR A 333 -7.50 -15.41 21.76
CA THR A 333 -8.25 -15.79 20.56
C THR A 333 -7.57 -16.99 19.89
N PRO A 334 -8.26 -17.72 18.99
CA PRO A 334 -7.65 -18.84 18.27
C PRO A 334 -6.68 -18.42 17.15
N VAL A 335 -6.37 -17.13 17.01
CA VAL A 335 -5.53 -16.57 15.94
C VAL A 335 -4.31 -15.91 16.56
N PHE A 336 -3.14 -16.28 16.06
CA PHE A 336 -1.84 -15.79 16.50
C PHE A 336 -1.08 -15.26 15.30
N TYR A 337 -0.36 -14.16 15.47
CA TYR A 337 0.45 -13.59 14.40
C TYR A 337 1.89 -13.37 14.83
N VAL A 338 2.79 -14.19 14.27
CA VAL A 338 4.23 -14.11 14.50
C VAL A 338 4.82 -13.11 13.50
N ALA A 339 5.37 -12.01 14.01
CA ALA A 339 5.94 -10.95 13.22
C ALA A 339 7.26 -11.36 12.55
N THR A 340 7.47 -11.00 11.28
CA THR A 340 8.75 -11.22 10.57
C THR A 340 9.25 -9.98 9.83
N ALA A 341 8.43 -8.95 9.73
CA ALA A 341 8.64 -7.67 9.04
C ALA A 341 8.85 -7.74 7.52
N MET A 342 9.70 -8.63 7.02
CA MET A 342 10.02 -8.74 5.58
C MET A 342 9.33 -9.95 4.93
N PRO A 343 8.74 -9.80 3.73
CA PRO A 343 8.12 -10.92 3.00
C PRO A 343 9.06 -12.12 2.82
N GLN A 344 10.31 -11.88 2.43
CA GLN A 344 11.30 -12.95 2.26
C GLN A 344 11.53 -13.78 3.54
N THR A 345 11.48 -13.14 4.72
CA THR A 345 11.60 -13.84 6.00
C THR A 345 10.36 -14.68 6.28
N ALA A 346 9.17 -14.16 5.99
CA ALA A 346 7.93 -14.91 6.11
C ALA A 346 7.93 -16.16 5.22
N TYR A 347 8.28 -16.02 3.94
CA TYR A 347 8.35 -17.15 2.99
C TYR A 347 9.32 -18.23 3.45
N LEU A 348 10.54 -17.82 3.82
CA LEU A 348 11.55 -18.74 4.30
C LEU A 348 11.07 -19.46 5.57
N LEU A 349 10.46 -18.75 6.51
CA LEU A 349 9.98 -19.37 7.75
C LEU A 349 8.81 -20.32 7.51
N VAL A 350 7.87 -20.00 6.60
CA VAL A 350 6.81 -20.94 6.17
C VAL A 350 7.45 -22.24 5.66
N ASN A 351 8.40 -22.14 4.74
CA ASN A 351 9.04 -23.32 4.15
C ASN A 351 9.80 -24.15 5.19
N ARG A 352 10.54 -23.50 6.08
CA ARG A 352 11.26 -24.17 7.17
C ARG A 352 10.32 -24.93 8.12
N LEU A 353 9.17 -24.33 8.44
CA LEU A 353 8.15 -24.98 9.27
C LEU A 353 7.46 -26.13 8.52
N MET A 354 7.20 -25.97 7.22
CA MET A 354 6.64 -27.02 6.37
C MET A 354 7.58 -28.23 6.28
N GLU A 355 8.88 -28.01 6.03
CA GLU A 355 9.91 -29.05 6.08
C GLU A 355 10.00 -29.73 7.46
N ALA A 356 9.67 -29.01 8.52
CA ALA A 356 9.61 -29.54 9.89
C ALA A 356 8.26 -30.22 10.22
N GLY A 357 7.33 -30.33 9.27
CA GLY A 357 6.04 -31.00 9.45
C GLY A 357 4.92 -30.10 9.99
N PHE A 358 4.94 -28.79 9.71
CA PHE A 358 3.89 -27.84 10.13
C PHE A 358 3.43 -26.95 8.98
N ILE A 359 2.11 -26.82 8.80
CA ILE A 359 1.55 -25.87 7.84
C ILE A 359 0.90 -24.69 8.57
N VAL A 360 1.34 -23.48 8.21
CA VAL A 360 0.89 -22.18 8.71
C VAL A 360 0.65 -21.25 7.51
N ASN A 361 -0.10 -20.16 7.69
CA ASN A 361 -0.36 -19.22 6.60
C ASN A 361 0.62 -18.04 6.64
N PRO A 362 1.24 -17.63 5.53
CA PRO A 362 1.93 -16.34 5.48
C PRO A 362 0.91 -15.19 5.55
N GLY A 363 1.21 -14.18 6.37
CA GLY A 363 0.58 -12.87 6.34
C GLY A 363 1.44 -11.93 5.51
N ILE A 364 0.98 -11.60 4.31
CA ILE A 364 1.70 -10.75 3.34
C ILE A 364 0.75 -9.76 2.67
N PHE A 365 1.32 -8.78 1.98
CA PHE A 365 0.57 -7.81 1.19
C PHE A 365 -0.34 -8.51 0.15
N PRO A 366 -1.60 -8.07 -0.02
CA PRO A 366 -2.24 -6.89 0.56
C PRO A 366 -2.96 -7.13 1.90
N ALA A 367 -2.91 -8.34 2.46
CA ALA A 367 -3.63 -8.65 3.70
C ALA A 367 -3.06 -7.90 4.93
N VAL A 368 -1.77 -7.59 4.89
CA VAL A 368 -1.06 -6.74 5.86
C VAL A 368 -0.15 -5.77 5.10
N PRO A 369 0.26 -4.63 5.71
CA PRO A 369 1.32 -3.81 5.17
C PRO A 369 2.59 -4.61 4.86
N VAL A 370 3.34 -4.21 3.83
CA VAL A 370 4.51 -4.97 3.38
C VAL A 370 5.56 -5.13 4.49
N LYS A 371 5.79 -4.09 5.31
CA LYS A 371 6.66 -4.12 6.50
C LYS A 371 6.10 -4.91 7.69
N ASN A 372 4.86 -5.37 7.61
CA ASN A 372 4.20 -6.16 8.64
C ASN A 372 3.99 -7.61 8.20
N ALA A 373 4.84 -8.11 7.31
CA ALA A 373 4.84 -9.52 6.93
C ALA A 373 5.08 -10.43 8.15
N GLY A 374 4.48 -11.62 8.13
CA GLY A 374 4.53 -12.55 9.25
C GLY A 374 3.90 -13.89 8.97
N LEU A 375 3.67 -14.65 10.04
CA LEU A 375 2.94 -15.92 9.99
C LEU A 375 1.66 -15.81 10.79
N ARG A 376 0.56 -16.14 10.15
CA ARG A 376 -0.73 -16.33 10.79
C ARG A 376 -0.90 -17.81 11.15
N ILE A 377 -0.96 -18.06 12.44
CA ILE A 377 -1.11 -19.38 13.05
C ILE A 377 -2.50 -19.44 13.67
N THR A 378 -3.23 -20.52 13.42
CA THR A 378 -4.52 -20.77 14.06
C THR A 378 -4.50 -22.04 14.88
N VAL A 379 -5.13 -21.98 16.05
CA VAL A 379 -5.30 -23.12 16.94
C VAL A 379 -6.74 -23.62 16.85
N SER A 380 -6.91 -24.93 16.74
CA SER A 380 -8.21 -25.60 16.61
C SER A 380 -8.33 -26.81 17.51
N ASN A 381 -9.53 -27.38 17.56
CA ASN A 381 -9.78 -28.58 18.31
C ASN A 381 -9.17 -29.86 17.72
N HIS A 382 -8.61 -29.78 16.51
CA HIS A 382 -7.85 -30.87 15.90
C HIS A 382 -6.41 -30.96 16.41
N ASN A 383 -5.87 -29.87 16.95
CA ASN A 383 -4.50 -29.79 17.45
C ASN A 383 -4.43 -30.44 18.84
N GLU A 384 -3.66 -31.51 19.00
CA GLU A 384 -3.39 -32.07 20.33
C GLU A 384 -2.33 -31.23 21.05
N PRO A 385 -2.28 -31.26 22.40
CA PRO A 385 -1.31 -30.50 23.18
C PRO A 385 0.14 -30.69 22.71
N GLU A 386 0.49 -31.91 22.30
CA GLU A 386 1.81 -32.27 21.79
C GLU A 386 2.12 -31.52 20.48
N HIS A 387 1.15 -31.40 19.56
CA HIS A 387 1.34 -30.66 18.30
C HIS A 387 1.67 -29.19 18.58
N ILE A 388 0.99 -28.59 19.57
CA ILE A 388 1.21 -27.19 19.97
C ILE A 388 2.62 -27.03 20.58
N GLN A 389 3.03 -27.96 21.44
CA GLN A 389 4.36 -27.95 22.04
C GLN A 389 5.47 -28.06 20.98
N GLU A 390 5.32 -28.98 20.04
CA GLU A 390 6.29 -29.17 18.97
C GLU A 390 6.31 -27.99 17.99
N LEU A 391 5.17 -27.35 17.69
CA LEU A 391 5.14 -26.13 16.87
C LEU A 391 5.94 -25.00 17.53
N VAL A 392 5.78 -24.79 18.83
CA VAL A 392 6.52 -23.73 19.54
C VAL A 392 8.02 -24.05 19.60
N LYS A 393 8.39 -25.33 19.77
CA LYS A 393 9.81 -25.75 19.67
C LYS A 393 10.38 -25.48 18.27
N ALA A 394 9.63 -25.83 17.22
CA ALA A 394 10.01 -25.58 15.84
C ALA A 394 10.16 -24.07 15.57
N LEU A 395 9.22 -23.24 16.01
CA LEU A 395 9.31 -21.79 15.91
C LEU A 395 10.57 -21.26 16.60
N LYS A 396 10.82 -21.67 17.85
CA LYS A 396 12.01 -21.26 18.61
C LYS A 396 13.33 -21.60 17.89
N TYR A 397 13.36 -22.72 17.15
CA TYR A 397 14.53 -23.15 16.40
C TYR A 397 14.66 -22.44 15.04
N HIS A 398 13.60 -22.43 14.22
CA HIS A 398 13.65 -21.96 12.84
C HIS A 398 13.55 -20.45 12.69
N TYR A 399 12.91 -19.74 13.62
CA TYR A 399 12.72 -18.29 13.57
C TYR A 399 14.05 -17.50 13.54
N PRO A 400 15.00 -17.68 14.47
CA PRO A 400 16.27 -16.94 14.43
C PRO A 400 17.11 -17.27 13.18
N GLN A 401 17.04 -18.51 12.69
CA GLN A 401 17.73 -18.92 11.47
C GLN A 401 17.14 -18.26 10.22
N ALA A 402 15.81 -18.09 10.18
CA ALA A 402 15.16 -17.38 9.09
C ALA A 402 15.56 -15.89 9.07
N LEU A 403 15.64 -15.24 10.23
CA LEU A 403 16.13 -13.87 10.33
C LEU A 403 17.58 -13.74 9.85
N GLU A 404 18.47 -14.63 10.31
CA GLU A 404 19.89 -14.61 9.95
C GLU A 404 20.09 -14.79 8.44
N GLN A 405 19.42 -15.78 7.83
CA GLN A 405 19.57 -16.09 6.41
C GLN A 405 19.05 -15.00 5.47
N THR A 406 18.05 -14.22 5.90
CA THR A 406 17.50 -13.13 5.09
C THR A 406 18.17 -11.77 5.36
N GLY A 407 19.14 -11.73 6.28
CA GLY A 407 19.79 -10.49 6.72
C GLY A 407 18.87 -9.57 7.52
N ASN A 408 17.83 -10.13 8.13
CA ASN A 408 16.86 -9.45 8.98
C ASN A 408 17.27 -9.53 10.47
N SER A 409 16.59 -8.82 11.35
CA SER A 409 16.92 -8.83 12.78
C SER A 409 15.69 -8.68 13.66
N ILE A 410 15.78 -9.16 14.91
CA ILE A 410 14.69 -8.99 15.88
C ILE A 410 14.38 -7.51 16.13
N ASN A 411 15.39 -6.62 16.11
CA ASN A 411 15.18 -5.19 16.25
C ASN A 411 14.36 -4.62 15.09
N THR A 412 14.68 -5.02 13.86
CA THR A 412 13.91 -4.63 12.66
C THR A 412 12.45 -5.07 12.80
N VAL A 413 12.22 -6.29 13.30
CA VAL A 413 10.86 -6.80 13.55
C VAL A 413 10.14 -5.97 14.61
N HIS A 414 10.77 -5.72 15.76
CA HIS A 414 10.15 -4.94 16.82
C HIS A 414 9.84 -3.51 16.38
N THR A 415 10.73 -2.87 15.64
CA THR A 415 10.49 -1.53 15.08
C THR A 415 9.32 -1.53 14.11
N ALA A 416 9.25 -2.49 13.17
CA ALA A 416 8.19 -2.54 12.16
C ALA A 416 6.79 -2.77 12.76
N PHE A 417 6.69 -3.48 13.89
CA PHE A 417 5.43 -3.71 14.60
C PHE A 417 5.22 -2.81 15.82
N ARG A 418 6.09 -1.80 16.03
CA ARG A 418 6.02 -0.87 17.17
C ARG A 418 6.02 -1.59 18.53
N MET A 419 6.78 -2.67 18.65
CA MET A 419 6.98 -3.45 19.88
C MET A 419 8.12 -2.86 20.72
N ASP A 420 8.14 -3.13 22.03
CA ASP A 420 9.23 -2.69 22.93
C ASP A 420 10.55 -3.33 22.48
N THR A 421 11.55 -2.51 22.17
CA THR A 421 12.81 -2.93 21.55
C THR A 421 13.84 -3.46 22.55
N GLY A 422 13.64 -3.27 23.86
CA GLY A 422 14.56 -3.73 24.91
C GLY A 422 16.04 -3.43 24.64
N LYS A 423 16.95 -4.23 25.24
CA LYS A 423 18.38 -4.25 24.87
C LYS A 423 18.64 -5.40 23.88
N LEU A 424 17.98 -5.38 22.73
CA LEU A 424 18.12 -6.46 21.75
C LEU A 424 19.29 -6.19 20.77
N SER A 425 19.93 -7.28 20.36
CA SER A 425 21.27 -7.31 19.72
C SER A 425 21.36 -6.52 18.41
N LYS A 426 22.52 -5.92 18.17
CA LYS A 426 22.83 -5.22 16.90
C LYS A 426 22.74 -6.19 15.70
N PRO A 427 22.32 -5.72 14.53
CA PRO A 427 22.32 -6.52 13.31
C PRO A 427 23.73 -7.09 13.03
N LEU A 428 23.77 -8.34 12.58
CA LEU A 428 25.01 -9.04 12.24
C LEU A 428 25.70 -8.36 11.05
N PRO A 429 27.00 -8.04 11.12
CA PRO A 429 27.71 -7.39 10.02
C PRO A 429 28.01 -8.40 8.89
N HIS A 430 27.53 -8.11 7.68
CA HIS A 430 28.01 -8.76 6.46
C HIS A 430 29.36 -8.15 6.07
N LYS A 431 30.47 -8.89 6.27
CA LYS A 431 31.85 -8.40 6.09
C LYS A 431 32.32 -8.26 4.63
N ARG A 432 31.44 -8.24 3.63
CA ARG A 432 31.85 -8.33 2.21
C ARG A 432 32.18 -6.99 1.56
N TYR A 433 31.64 -5.88 2.06
CA TYR A 433 31.83 -4.55 1.50
C TYR A 433 32.20 -3.53 2.59
N THR A 434 33.06 -2.58 2.25
CA THR A 434 33.32 -1.41 3.09
C THR A 434 32.31 -0.33 2.75
N VAL A 435 31.52 0.10 3.73
CA VAL A 435 30.52 1.16 3.55
C VAL A 435 31.07 2.49 4.07
N LYS A 436 31.11 3.51 3.22
CA LYS A 436 31.38 4.90 3.62
C LYS A 436 30.09 5.71 3.56
N LYS A 437 29.87 6.52 4.59
CA LYS A 437 28.70 7.41 4.72
C LYS A 437 29.17 8.85 4.82
N TRP A 438 28.52 9.74 4.08
CA TRP A 438 28.75 11.17 4.11
C TRP A 438 27.43 11.91 4.29
N ASN A 439 27.46 13.08 4.93
CA ASN A 439 26.28 13.93 5.13
C ASN A 439 26.32 15.18 4.22
N SER A 440 27.36 15.33 3.42
CA SER A 440 27.48 16.37 2.42
C SER A 440 28.21 15.84 1.19
N ILE A 441 27.78 16.26 0.01
CA ILE A 441 28.48 16.01 -1.25
C ILE A 441 29.90 16.60 -1.23
N ALA A 442 30.12 17.68 -0.45
CA ALA A 442 31.43 18.31 -0.30
C ALA A 442 32.50 17.39 0.31
N ASP A 443 32.06 16.36 1.05
CA ASP A 443 32.95 15.37 1.67
C ASP A 443 33.31 14.21 0.72
N ILE A 444 32.68 14.15 -0.46
CA ILE A 444 32.90 13.10 -1.46
C ILE A 444 33.94 13.60 -2.47
N PRO A 445 34.96 12.79 -2.82
CA PRO A 445 35.86 13.14 -3.90
C PRO A 445 35.10 13.41 -5.21
N LYS A 446 35.28 14.59 -5.80
CA LYS A 446 34.60 15.02 -7.04
C LYS A 446 34.70 13.98 -8.18
N ALA A 447 35.88 13.39 -8.37
CA ALA A 447 36.09 12.36 -9.39
C ALA A 447 35.21 11.13 -9.13
N LEU A 448 35.18 10.64 -7.88
CA LEU A 448 34.37 9.50 -7.48
C LEU A 448 32.88 9.70 -7.82
N TRP A 449 32.29 10.86 -7.45
CA TRP A 449 30.90 11.14 -7.76
C TRP A 449 30.63 11.19 -9.26
N ASN A 450 31.51 11.86 -10.00
CA ASN A 450 31.33 12.06 -11.44
C ASN A 450 31.48 10.76 -12.23
N ASP A 451 32.43 9.90 -11.85
CA ASP A 451 32.67 8.61 -12.49
C ASP A 451 31.51 7.62 -12.27
N THR A 452 30.79 7.74 -11.14
CA THR A 452 29.64 6.86 -10.83
C THR A 452 28.30 7.44 -11.27
N LEU A 453 27.94 8.62 -10.77
CA LEU A 453 26.60 9.21 -10.90
C LEU A 453 26.59 10.42 -11.84
N GLY A 454 27.61 11.28 -11.78
CA GLY A 454 27.61 12.54 -12.52
C GLY A 454 27.56 12.40 -14.05
N ASN A 455 28.08 11.30 -14.61
CA ASN A 455 28.02 11.02 -16.05
C ASN A 455 26.63 10.54 -16.54
N SER A 456 25.78 10.08 -15.63
CA SER A 456 24.48 9.44 -15.94
C SER A 456 23.27 10.24 -15.46
N ASN A 457 23.49 11.45 -14.94
CA ASN A 457 22.45 12.33 -14.39
C ASN A 457 22.41 13.70 -15.07
N ALA A 458 21.31 14.43 -14.87
CA ALA A 458 21.22 15.84 -15.23
C ALA A 458 22.23 16.70 -14.45
N PHE A 459 22.57 16.31 -13.21
CA PHE A 459 23.52 17.02 -12.35
C PHE A 459 24.80 16.20 -12.15
N ASP A 460 25.95 16.86 -12.36
CA ASP A 460 27.26 16.37 -11.93
C ASP A 460 27.51 16.73 -10.45
N TYR A 461 28.75 16.59 -9.99
CA TYR A 461 29.14 17.01 -8.64
C TYR A 461 28.81 18.48 -8.34
N ALA A 462 29.06 19.40 -9.29
CA ALA A 462 28.78 20.82 -9.07
C ALA A 462 27.27 21.08 -9.00
N GLY A 463 26.49 20.39 -9.82
CA GLY A 463 25.04 20.45 -9.78
C GLY A 463 24.47 19.89 -8.48
N MET A 464 24.99 18.77 -7.99
CA MET A 464 24.57 18.20 -6.71
C MET A 464 24.97 19.09 -5.53
N LEU A 465 26.14 19.72 -5.57
CA LEU A 465 26.56 20.72 -4.59
C LEU A 465 25.64 21.95 -4.58
N PHE A 466 25.22 22.42 -5.77
CA PHE A 466 24.20 23.45 -5.89
C PHE A 466 22.87 23.03 -5.25
N VAL A 467 22.38 21.84 -5.57
CA VAL A 467 21.13 21.31 -5.00
C VAL A 467 21.22 21.22 -3.48
N GLU A 468 22.26 20.58 -2.95
CA GLU A 468 22.46 20.44 -1.50
C GLU A 468 22.52 21.81 -0.81
N LYS A 469 23.37 22.71 -1.27
CA LYS A 469 23.51 24.05 -0.69
C LYS A 469 22.19 24.82 -0.71
N THR A 470 21.49 24.81 -1.84
CA THR A 470 20.25 25.57 -2.02
C THR A 470 19.17 25.06 -1.07
N PHE A 471 18.88 23.76 -1.10
CA PHE A 471 17.75 23.18 -0.37
C PHE A 471 18.02 22.96 1.12
N THR A 472 19.28 22.90 1.58
CA THR A 472 19.62 22.90 3.02
C THR A 472 19.58 24.29 3.65
N SER A 473 19.69 25.35 2.83
CA SER A 473 19.70 26.75 3.28
C SER A 473 18.31 27.41 3.32
N LEU A 474 17.26 26.69 2.94
CA LEU A 474 15.90 27.20 2.98
C LEU A 474 15.42 27.40 4.45
N PRO A 475 14.43 28.28 4.70
CA PRO A 475 13.86 28.45 6.03
C PRO A 475 13.26 27.16 6.57
N ALA A 476 13.27 26.98 7.90
CA ALA A 476 12.67 25.80 8.56
C ALA A 476 11.16 25.61 8.28
N SER A 477 10.47 26.68 7.85
CA SER A 477 9.06 26.66 7.44
C SER A 477 8.84 26.25 5.97
N SER A 478 9.92 26.07 5.19
CA SER A 478 9.84 25.67 3.78
C SER A 478 9.42 24.20 3.65
N TYR A 479 8.48 23.94 2.74
CA TYR A 479 8.13 22.57 2.36
C TYR A 479 9.18 21.89 1.47
N ASN A 480 10.11 22.67 0.92
CA ASN A 480 11.21 22.17 0.09
C ASN A 480 12.53 22.05 0.85
N LEU A 481 12.57 22.31 2.17
CA LEU A 481 13.78 22.06 2.96
C LEU A 481 14.18 20.58 2.85
N MET A 482 15.46 20.31 2.56
CA MET A 482 15.98 18.95 2.39
C MET A 482 17.18 18.69 3.28
N THR A 483 17.33 17.44 3.71
CA THR A 483 18.55 16.91 4.34
C THR A 483 19.14 15.81 3.46
N PHE A 484 20.47 15.66 3.42
CA PHE A 484 21.18 14.78 2.49
C PHE A 484 22.06 13.75 3.17
N TRP A 485 22.15 12.57 2.56
CA TRP A 485 23.07 11.50 2.93
C TRP A 485 23.60 10.82 1.68
N TYR A 486 24.85 10.39 1.73
CA TYR A 486 25.50 9.72 0.62
C TYR A 486 26.16 8.44 1.10
N TYR A 487 26.03 7.38 0.31
CA TYR A 487 26.51 6.06 0.65
C TYR A 487 27.36 5.51 -0.49
N GLY A 488 28.61 5.14 -0.17
CA GLY A 488 29.53 4.47 -1.08
C GLY A 488 29.84 3.06 -0.58
N PHE A 489 29.77 2.10 -1.49
CA PHE A 489 30.04 0.68 -1.24
C PHE A 489 31.28 0.28 -2.01
N PHE A 490 32.29 -0.20 -1.29
CA PHE A 490 33.58 -0.55 -1.84
C PHE A 490 33.86 -2.03 -1.63
N ASP A 491 34.36 -2.70 -2.66
CA ASP A 491 34.81 -4.09 -2.55
C ASP A 491 36.14 -4.21 -1.79
N THR A 492 36.70 -5.41 -1.74
CA THR A 492 37.97 -5.69 -1.05
C THR A 492 39.19 -5.05 -1.72
N ASP A 493 39.09 -4.73 -3.01
CA ASP A 493 40.17 -4.09 -3.78
C ASP A 493 40.09 -2.56 -3.67
N GLY A 494 39.01 -2.03 -3.09
CA GLY A 494 38.78 -0.60 -2.87
C GLY A 494 38.06 0.09 -4.03
N ASP A 495 37.58 -0.67 -5.02
CA ASP A 495 36.78 -0.16 -6.12
C ASP A 495 35.36 0.19 -5.63
N CYS A 496 34.82 1.31 -6.11
CA CYS A 496 33.42 1.65 -5.85
C CYS A 496 32.52 0.73 -6.67
N VAL A 497 31.76 -0.13 -5.99
CA VAL A 497 30.80 -1.06 -6.59
C VAL A 497 29.35 -0.58 -6.45
N GLY A 498 29.10 0.41 -5.60
CA GLY A 498 27.81 1.06 -5.47
C GLY A 498 27.90 2.47 -4.91
N MET A 499 27.07 3.38 -5.41
CA MET A 499 26.98 4.77 -4.92
C MET A 499 25.54 5.25 -5.01
N VAL A 500 25.05 5.93 -3.96
CA VAL A 500 23.72 6.53 -3.97
C VAL A 500 23.70 7.79 -3.12
N GLY A 501 23.04 8.83 -3.63
CA GLY A 501 22.68 10.03 -2.87
C GLY A 501 21.22 9.96 -2.46
N MET A 502 20.94 10.17 -1.18
CA MET A 502 19.61 10.15 -0.60
C MET A 502 19.26 11.54 -0.05
N SER A 503 17.99 11.93 -0.15
CA SER A 503 17.46 13.13 0.49
C SER A 503 16.20 12.85 1.28
N GLU A 504 16.03 13.52 2.41
CA GLU A 504 14.76 13.57 3.16
C GLU A 504 14.07 14.89 2.87
N ALA A 505 12.80 14.84 2.47
CA ALA A 505 12.00 16.02 2.14
C ALA A 505 10.50 15.74 2.37
N LEU A 506 9.70 16.79 2.53
CA LEU A 506 8.25 16.65 2.56
C LEU A 506 7.72 16.31 1.17
N TRP A 507 6.93 15.26 1.09
CA TRP A 507 6.24 14.81 -0.12
C TRP A 507 4.74 14.92 0.07
N LYS A 508 4.05 15.29 -1.00
CA LYS A 508 2.61 15.10 -1.11
C LYS A 508 2.36 13.65 -1.50
N GLU A 509 1.53 12.90 -0.77
CA GLU A 509 1.27 11.49 -1.07
C GLU A 509 0.62 11.30 -2.46
N ASP A 510 -0.13 12.31 -2.91
CA ASP A 510 -0.77 12.33 -4.22
C ASP A 510 0.13 12.91 -5.33
N MET A 511 1.44 13.05 -5.12
CA MET A 511 2.38 13.61 -6.10
C MET A 511 2.28 12.94 -7.48
N LEU A 512 2.04 11.63 -7.49
CA LEU A 512 1.93 10.79 -8.70
C LEU A 512 0.49 10.27 -8.94
N ALA A 513 -0.49 10.79 -8.19
CA ALA A 513 -1.88 10.39 -8.34
C ALA A 513 -2.51 10.96 -9.62
N LYS A 514 -3.72 10.50 -9.94
CA LYS A 514 -4.52 11.08 -11.04
C LYS A 514 -4.74 12.58 -10.75
N PRO A 515 -4.64 13.48 -11.75
CA PRO A 515 -4.88 14.91 -11.54
C PRO A 515 -6.22 15.22 -10.85
N GLN A 516 -7.28 14.43 -11.11
CA GLN A 516 -8.58 14.59 -10.45
C GLN A 516 -8.53 14.24 -8.95
N VAL A 517 -7.71 13.27 -8.56
CA VAL A 517 -7.49 12.90 -7.16
C VAL A 517 -6.73 14.03 -6.46
N SER A 518 -5.63 14.49 -7.05
CA SER A 518 -4.87 15.63 -6.54
C SER A 518 -5.72 16.88 -6.41
N GLN A 519 -6.59 17.17 -7.37
CA GLN A 519 -7.50 18.31 -7.29
C GLN A 519 -8.42 18.24 -6.06
N LYS A 520 -9.02 17.08 -5.78
CA LYS A 520 -9.86 16.90 -4.58
C LYS A 520 -9.06 17.09 -3.29
N ILE A 521 -7.82 16.61 -3.26
CA ILE A 521 -6.94 16.70 -2.09
C ILE A 521 -6.47 18.15 -1.88
N GLU A 522 -6.15 18.89 -2.93
CA GLU A 522 -5.79 20.32 -2.81
C GLU A 522 -6.95 21.17 -2.25
N GLU A 523 -8.21 20.82 -2.54
CA GLU A 523 -9.37 21.46 -1.89
C GLU A 523 -9.41 21.20 -0.37
N VAL A 524 -8.97 20.02 0.08
CA VAL A 524 -8.81 19.72 1.52
C VAL A 524 -7.65 20.53 2.10
N ARG A 525 -6.52 20.60 1.39
CA ARG A 525 -5.31 21.33 1.83
C ARG A 525 -5.50 22.83 1.98
N LYS A 526 -6.52 23.42 1.34
CA LYS A 526 -6.93 24.82 1.62
C LYS A 526 -7.29 25.06 3.09
N LYS A 527 -7.78 24.04 3.79
CA LYS A 527 -8.13 24.09 5.22
C LYS A 527 -7.09 23.38 6.10
N GLU A 528 -6.53 22.29 5.60
CA GLU A 528 -5.55 21.45 6.30
C GLU A 528 -4.27 21.30 5.45
N PRO A 529 -3.34 22.28 5.46
CA PRO A 529 -2.22 22.33 4.51
C PRO A 529 -1.32 21.10 4.48
N LEU A 530 -1.26 20.35 5.57
CA LEU A 530 -0.45 19.13 5.74
C LEU A 530 -1.25 17.83 5.50
N PHE A 531 -2.50 17.91 5.04
CA PHE A 531 -3.29 16.72 4.73
C PHE A 531 -2.59 15.87 3.66
N LEU A 532 -2.31 14.60 3.97
CA LEU A 532 -1.55 13.68 3.11
C LEU A 532 -0.19 14.26 2.68
N VAL A 533 0.53 14.86 3.62
CA VAL A 533 1.90 15.33 3.47
C VAL A 533 2.77 14.62 4.50
N GLU A 534 3.84 13.97 4.04
CA GLU A 534 4.71 13.17 4.90
C GLU A 534 6.18 13.39 4.55
N LEU A 535 7.07 13.16 5.50
CA LEU A 535 8.50 13.10 5.23
C LEU A 535 8.81 11.82 4.45
N ALA A 536 9.48 11.95 3.32
CA ALA A 536 9.95 10.84 2.50
C ALA A 536 11.46 10.89 2.34
N TRP A 537 12.09 9.72 2.43
CA TRP A 537 13.50 9.55 2.19
C TRP A 537 13.74 8.94 0.81
N SER A 538 14.18 9.72 -0.17
CA SER A 538 14.30 9.30 -1.57
C SER A 538 15.73 9.24 -2.07
N SER A 539 16.04 8.35 -3.01
CA SER A 539 17.24 8.46 -3.84
C SER A 539 17.09 9.64 -4.80
N GLY A 540 18.09 10.53 -4.86
CA GLY A 540 17.95 11.83 -5.52
C GLY A 540 16.93 12.73 -4.80
N THR A 541 16.50 13.81 -5.47
CA THR A 541 15.59 14.81 -4.90
C THR A 541 14.35 15.02 -5.78
N THR A 542 13.33 15.72 -5.26
CA THR A 542 12.19 16.19 -6.06
C THR A 542 12.58 17.22 -7.13
N PHE A 543 13.82 17.72 -7.10
CA PHE A 543 14.40 18.66 -8.04
C PHE A 543 15.33 17.98 -9.08
N SER A 544 15.65 16.70 -8.91
CA SER A 544 16.56 15.97 -9.80
C SER A 544 15.86 14.96 -10.71
N GLU A 545 16.49 14.68 -11.84
CA GLU A 545 16.13 13.61 -12.79
C GLU A 545 17.41 12.87 -13.20
N GLY A 546 17.32 11.55 -13.35
CA GLY A 546 18.40 10.71 -13.86
C GLY A 546 18.62 9.43 -13.06
N VAL A 547 19.77 8.79 -13.25
CA VAL A 547 20.15 7.57 -12.53
C VAL A 547 20.68 7.92 -11.14
N HIS A 548 19.83 7.88 -10.10
CA HIS A 548 20.20 8.30 -8.74
C HIS A 548 20.95 7.24 -7.92
N LEU A 549 21.14 6.04 -8.47
CA LEU A 549 21.80 4.92 -7.82
C LEU A 549 22.71 4.22 -8.84
N TYR A 550 23.99 4.11 -8.49
CA TYR A 550 25.00 3.41 -9.26
C TYR A 550 25.22 2.03 -8.66
N LEU A 551 25.19 1.00 -9.51
CA LEU A 551 25.59 -0.37 -9.20
C LEU A 551 26.51 -0.85 -10.31
N LYS A 552 27.73 -1.26 -9.97
CA LYS A 552 28.63 -1.91 -10.92
C LYS A 552 28.00 -3.25 -11.33
N ASP A 553 27.87 -3.44 -12.64
CA ASP A 553 27.33 -4.65 -13.28
C ASP A 553 25.93 -5.09 -12.81
N ASN A 554 25.09 -4.18 -12.29
CA ASN A 554 23.77 -4.46 -11.73
C ASN A 554 23.78 -5.58 -10.65
N CYS A 555 24.84 -5.66 -9.85
CA CYS A 555 25.01 -6.69 -8.84
C CYS A 555 23.94 -6.61 -7.73
N THR A 556 23.04 -7.60 -7.67
CA THR A 556 21.94 -7.66 -6.69
C THR A 556 22.43 -7.88 -5.25
N GLU A 557 23.63 -8.43 -5.05
CA GLU A 557 24.24 -8.55 -3.73
C GLU A 557 24.61 -7.16 -3.15
N VAL A 558 25.19 -6.29 -3.98
CA VAL A 558 25.50 -4.90 -3.59
C VAL A 558 24.21 -4.13 -3.34
N LEU A 559 23.20 -4.29 -4.20
CA LEU A 559 21.88 -3.69 -3.98
C LEU A 559 21.26 -4.14 -2.65
N SER A 560 21.33 -5.43 -2.32
CA SER A 560 20.79 -5.97 -1.07
C SER A 560 21.47 -5.34 0.15
N GLU A 561 22.79 -5.21 0.13
CA GLU A 561 23.55 -4.56 1.21
C GLU A 561 23.27 -3.06 1.29
N MET A 562 23.06 -2.41 0.15
CA MET A 562 22.68 -1.00 0.05
C MET A 562 21.29 -0.74 0.64
N ILE A 563 20.29 -1.50 0.22
CA ILE A 563 18.93 -1.44 0.78
C ILE A 563 18.98 -1.66 2.29
N ARG A 564 19.68 -2.69 2.76
CA ARG A 564 19.82 -3.00 4.19
C ARG A 564 20.45 -1.84 4.98
N THR A 565 21.51 -1.24 4.45
CA THR A 565 22.21 -0.12 5.10
C THR A 565 21.33 1.11 5.19
N ILE A 566 20.66 1.47 4.09
CA ILE A 566 19.84 2.67 3.99
C ILE A 566 18.56 2.52 4.81
N THR A 567 17.90 1.36 4.74
CA THR A 567 16.69 1.08 5.54
C THR A 567 16.98 1.10 7.04
N ALA A 568 18.15 0.61 7.46
CA ALA A 568 18.57 0.67 8.86
C ALA A 568 18.82 2.10 9.38
N ASP A 569 19.17 3.05 8.51
CA ASP A 569 19.23 4.46 8.88
C ASP A 569 17.85 5.12 8.77
N PHE A 570 17.04 4.76 7.77
CA PHE A 570 15.63 5.15 7.62
C PHE A 570 14.78 4.84 8.84
N ASP A 571 14.96 3.67 9.44
CA ASP A 571 14.22 3.29 10.64
C ASP A 571 14.55 4.19 11.85
N LYS A 572 15.60 5.02 11.78
CA LYS A 572 15.98 6.01 12.81
C LYS A 572 15.44 7.41 12.54
N THR A 573 14.82 7.67 11.39
CA THR A 573 14.28 8.99 11.04
C THR A 573 12.76 9.05 11.20
N LEU A 574 12.24 10.29 11.13
CA LEU A 574 10.81 10.57 11.15
C LEU A 574 10.14 10.41 9.77
N ALA A 575 10.90 10.07 8.72
CA ALA A 575 10.32 9.77 7.42
C ALA A 575 9.40 8.54 7.48
N GLU A 576 8.26 8.61 6.79
CA GLU A 576 7.25 7.54 6.78
C GLU A 576 7.47 6.56 5.62
N LYS A 577 8.24 6.95 4.61
CA LYS A 577 8.60 6.07 3.48
C LYS A 577 10.01 6.30 2.97
N VAL A 578 10.58 5.22 2.42
CA VAL A 578 11.82 5.25 1.63
C VAL A 578 11.50 4.95 0.16
N VAL A 579 12.12 5.69 -0.75
CA VAL A 579 11.85 5.64 -2.18
C VAL A 579 13.15 5.53 -2.97
N PHE A 580 13.34 4.43 -3.69
CA PHE A 580 14.38 4.32 -4.71
C PHE A 580 13.74 4.58 -6.07
N ARG A 581 14.14 5.63 -6.79
CA ARG A 581 13.44 6.09 -8.01
C ARG A 581 14.33 6.13 -9.25
N ASP A 582 13.66 6.30 -10.39
CA ASP A 582 14.23 6.46 -11.74
C ASP A 582 14.90 5.21 -12.34
N PHE A 583 14.40 4.04 -11.93
CA PHE A 583 14.80 2.74 -12.49
C PHE A 583 14.12 2.48 -13.84
N GLU A 584 14.83 1.82 -14.75
CA GLU A 584 14.21 1.17 -15.90
C GLU A 584 13.73 -0.24 -15.50
N GLU A 585 12.95 -0.89 -16.36
CA GLU A 585 12.43 -2.23 -16.09
C GLU A 585 13.58 -3.26 -16.05
N ASP A 586 13.75 -3.91 -14.90
CA ASP A 586 14.73 -4.97 -14.68
C ASP A 586 14.16 -6.01 -13.72
N ALA A 587 14.01 -7.26 -14.18
CA ALA A 587 13.39 -8.33 -13.41
C ALA A 587 14.20 -8.74 -12.17
N ASN A 588 15.54 -8.69 -12.25
CA ASN A 588 16.41 -9.07 -11.14
C ASN A 588 16.38 -8.01 -10.04
N LEU A 589 16.43 -6.73 -10.42
CA LEU A 589 16.30 -5.63 -9.46
C LEU A 589 14.90 -5.62 -8.83
N ASN A 590 13.84 -5.82 -9.62
CA ASN A 590 12.47 -5.88 -9.13
C ASN A 590 12.29 -7.00 -8.08
N SER A 591 12.78 -8.21 -8.37
CA SER A 591 12.73 -9.32 -7.40
C SER A 591 13.48 -8.97 -6.11
N CYS A 592 14.67 -8.37 -6.22
CA CYS A 592 15.47 -7.95 -5.06
C CYS A 592 14.72 -6.92 -4.18
N PHE A 593 14.04 -5.95 -4.80
CA PHE A 593 13.24 -4.95 -4.08
C PHE A 593 12.00 -5.56 -3.42
N LEU A 594 11.25 -6.42 -4.13
CA LEU A 594 10.06 -7.10 -3.60
C LEU A 594 10.40 -7.97 -2.38
N ASP A 595 11.51 -8.71 -2.44
CA ASP A 595 11.99 -9.55 -1.32
C ASP A 595 12.30 -8.72 -0.06
N LYS A 596 12.80 -7.50 -0.25
CA LYS A 596 13.06 -6.53 0.81
C LYS A 596 11.84 -5.68 1.17
N GLY A 597 10.67 -5.98 0.60
CA GLY A 597 9.40 -5.37 0.96
C GLY A 597 9.18 -3.98 0.33
N PHE A 598 9.71 -3.75 -0.86
CA PHE A 598 9.41 -2.56 -1.65
C PHE A 598 8.33 -2.86 -2.68
N VAL A 599 7.44 -1.91 -2.87
CA VAL A 599 6.40 -1.90 -3.91
C VAL A 599 6.93 -1.14 -5.11
N GLN A 600 6.92 -1.76 -6.29
CA GLN A 600 7.18 -1.04 -7.53
C GLN A 600 6.01 -0.11 -7.87
N VAL A 601 6.31 1.13 -8.24
CA VAL A 601 5.37 2.19 -8.63
C VAL A 601 5.85 2.82 -9.94
N GLU A 602 4.98 2.94 -10.94
CA GLU A 602 5.27 3.66 -12.17
C GLU A 602 5.49 5.16 -11.89
N MET A 603 6.62 5.67 -12.37
CA MET A 603 6.98 7.08 -12.34
C MET A 603 6.59 7.73 -13.68
N PRO A 604 6.47 9.06 -13.75
CA PRO A 604 6.30 9.74 -15.04
C PRO A 604 7.46 9.38 -15.98
N ASP A 605 7.14 9.19 -17.26
CA ASP A 605 8.16 8.89 -18.26
C ASP A 605 9.23 9.99 -18.33
N THR A 606 10.50 9.58 -18.35
CA THR A 606 11.62 10.46 -18.68
C THR A 606 11.75 10.60 -20.19
N ALA A 607 12.01 11.81 -20.67
CA ALA A 607 12.28 12.08 -22.08
C ALA A 607 13.74 12.49 -22.28
N VAL A 608 14.50 11.71 -23.04
CA VAL A 608 15.92 11.99 -23.34
C VAL A 608 16.09 12.22 -24.83
N ALA A 609 16.67 13.36 -25.20
CA ALA A 609 17.14 13.60 -26.56
C ALA A 609 18.62 13.22 -26.67
N GLU A 610 18.94 12.28 -27.55
CA GLU A 610 20.32 11.95 -27.90
C GLU A 610 20.81 12.93 -28.98
N LEU A 611 21.98 13.52 -28.76
CA LEU A 611 22.54 14.59 -29.56
C LEU A 611 23.90 14.23 -30.17
N ASN A 612 24.21 14.81 -31.32
CA ASN A 612 25.50 14.66 -31.99
C ASN A 612 25.84 15.93 -32.79
N ASP A 613 27.01 15.95 -33.45
CA ASP A 613 27.51 17.12 -34.20
C ASP A 613 26.77 17.37 -35.54
N GLN A 614 25.73 16.61 -35.87
CA GLN A 614 24.94 16.83 -37.08
C GLN A 614 23.94 17.97 -36.90
N ASN A 615 23.41 18.49 -38.01
CA ASN A 615 22.32 19.46 -37.94
C ASN A 615 21.11 18.81 -37.25
N PHE A 616 20.53 19.48 -36.25
CA PHE A 616 19.44 18.92 -35.43
C PHE A 616 18.29 18.33 -36.27
N SER A 617 17.94 18.96 -37.38
CA SER A 617 16.91 18.47 -38.30
C SER A 617 17.24 17.13 -38.95
N GLU A 618 18.51 16.82 -39.18
CA GLU A 618 18.98 15.57 -39.81
C GLU A 618 18.92 14.39 -38.85
N MET A 619 19.06 14.65 -37.55
CA MET A 619 18.96 13.66 -36.47
C MET A 619 17.52 13.16 -36.28
N LEU A 620 16.53 13.92 -36.74
CA LEU A 620 15.12 13.59 -36.60
C LEU A 620 14.66 12.54 -37.63
N SER A 621 13.78 11.64 -37.19
CA SER A 621 13.04 10.74 -38.08
C SER A 621 12.25 11.53 -39.16
N LYS A 622 11.92 10.90 -40.29
CA LYS A 622 11.14 11.56 -41.36
C LYS A 622 9.83 12.16 -40.83
N ARG A 623 9.17 11.49 -39.89
CA ARG A 623 7.93 11.96 -39.25
C ARG A 623 8.18 13.20 -38.39
N ASN A 624 9.22 13.18 -37.56
CA ASN A 624 9.54 14.29 -36.66
C ASN A 624 10.04 15.52 -37.44
N ARG A 625 10.80 15.33 -38.53
CA ARG A 625 11.15 16.40 -39.46
C ARG A 625 9.95 17.10 -40.06
N ARG A 626 8.91 16.34 -40.44
CA ARG A 626 7.66 16.91 -40.94
C ARG A 626 6.99 17.79 -39.89
N HIS A 627 6.88 17.29 -38.66
CA HIS A 627 6.32 18.07 -37.55
C HIS A 627 7.14 19.35 -37.29
N LEU A 628 8.48 19.24 -37.26
CA LEU A 628 9.36 20.40 -37.12
C LEU A 628 9.08 21.46 -38.20
N LYS A 629 8.94 21.04 -39.47
CA LYS A 629 8.67 21.93 -40.60
C LYS A 629 7.27 22.56 -40.59
N GLU A 630 6.26 21.84 -40.11
CA GLU A 630 4.86 22.29 -40.15
C GLU A 630 4.44 23.07 -38.91
N GLU A 631 4.98 22.73 -37.74
CA GLU A 631 4.45 23.20 -36.44
C GLU A 631 5.46 23.98 -35.58
N VAL A 632 6.73 24.06 -35.98
CA VAL A 632 7.80 24.71 -35.19
C VAL A 632 8.50 25.80 -36.00
N LEU A 633 9.13 25.44 -37.13
CA LEU A 633 9.92 26.38 -37.95
C LEU A 633 9.13 27.58 -38.48
N PRO A 634 7.84 27.48 -38.88
CA PRO A 634 7.09 28.64 -39.36
C PRO A 634 6.89 29.73 -38.30
N TYR A 635 7.14 29.42 -37.03
CA TYR A 635 6.82 30.27 -35.90
C TYR A 635 8.05 30.73 -35.11
N THR A 636 9.27 30.50 -35.60
CA THR A 636 10.52 30.92 -34.94
C THR A 636 10.66 32.44 -34.82
N GLY A 637 9.87 33.21 -35.58
CA GLY A 637 9.82 34.67 -35.50
C GLY A 637 8.77 35.23 -34.54
N VAL A 638 7.93 34.38 -33.92
CA VAL A 638 6.86 34.84 -33.01
C VAL A 638 7.43 35.34 -31.68
N TYR A 639 8.52 34.72 -31.22
CA TYR A 639 9.23 35.12 -30.00
C TYR A 639 10.71 35.29 -30.31
N THR A 640 11.33 36.32 -29.71
CA THR A 640 12.78 36.43 -29.71
C THR A 640 13.34 35.53 -28.62
N ILE A 641 13.95 34.42 -29.01
CA ILE A 641 14.57 33.46 -28.08
C ILE A 641 16.05 33.80 -27.89
N THR A 642 16.48 33.99 -26.65
CA THR A 642 17.88 34.25 -26.29
C THR A 642 18.34 33.37 -25.15
N LEU A 643 19.60 32.91 -25.21
CA LEU A 643 20.26 32.20 -24.12
C LEU A 643 21.15 33.17 -23.34
N THR A 644 21.00 33.19 -22.02
CA THR A 644 21.85 34.00 -21.11
C THR A 644 22.28 33.15 -19.92
N SER A 645 23.42 33.47 -19.31
CA SER A 645 23.87 32.88 -18.04
C SER A 645 23.44 33.69 -16.82
N PHE A 646 22.70 34.79 -17.03
CA PHE A 646 22.25 35.70 -15.97
C PHE A 646 20.94 36.40 -16.35
N LEU A 647 20.07 36.57 -15.37
CA LEU A 647 18.86 37.38 -15.42
C LEU A 647 19.00 38.57 -14.47
N THR A 648 18.56 39.75 -14.91
CA THR A 648 18.45 40.91 -13.99
C THR A 648 17.44 40.61 -12.88
N PRO A 649 17.50 41.29 -11.71
CA PRO A 649 16.56 41.04 -10.61
C PRO A 649 15.08 41.11 -11.01
N ASP A 650 14.72 42.07 -11.86
CA ASP A 650 13.34 42.22 -12.37
C ASP A 650 12.94 41.07 -13.32
N GLU A 651 13.86 40.65 -14.20
CA GLU A 651 13.64 39.50 -15.09
C GLU A 651 13.50 38.21 -14.29
N LEU A 652 14.35 37.98 -13.28
CA LEU A 652 14.31 36.78 -12.45
C LEU A 652 12.99 36.69 -11.67
N LYS A 653 12.55 37.80 -11.07
CA LYS A 653 11.26 37.89 -10.39
C LYS A 653 10.08 37.68 -11.34
N HIS A 654 10.18 38.16 -12.57
CA HIS A 654 9.16 37.87 -13.58
C HIS A 654 9.17 36.39 -14.01
N ALA A 655 10.35 35.81 -14.24
CA ALA A 655 10.51 34.41 -14.60
C ALA A 655 10.01 33.45 -13.50
N HIS A 656 10.21 33.81 -12.22
CA HIS A 656 9.63 33.08 -11.09
C HIS A 656 8.10 33.10 -11.08
N ARG A 657 7.48 34.26 -11.33
CA ARG A 657 6.02 34.35 -11.48
C ARG A 657 5.50 33.48 -12.62
N LEU A 658 6.18 33.48 -13.77
CA LEU A 658 5.83 32.61 -14.90
C LEU A 658 5.97 31.12 -14.55
N TYR A 659 6.95 30.75 -13.73
CA TYR A 659 7.07 29.39 -13.18
C TYR A 659 5.87 29.02 -12.30
N LEU A 660 5.46 29.90 -11.39
CA LEU A 660 4.28 29.67 -10.55
C LEU A 660 3.01 29.48 -11.39
N MET A 661 2.81 30.26 -12.46
CA MET A 661 1.68 30.09 -13.38
C MET A 661 1.67 28.70 -14.06
N VAL A 662 2.83 28.15 -14.38
CA VAL A 662 2.93 26.77 -14.89
C VAL A 662 2.65 25.76 -13.77
N LYS A 663 3.23 25.98 -12.59
CA LYS A 663 3.16 25.08 -11.43
C LYS A 663 1.74 24.94 -10.88
N ASP A 664 1.02 26.04 -10.72
CA ASP A 664 -0.33 26.08 -10.14
C ASP A 664 -1.37 25.40 -11.05
N ASN A 665 -1.10 25.33 -12.35
CA ASN A 665 -1.95 24.69 -13.35
C ASN A 665 -1.53 23.26 -13.71
N ASN A 666 -0.50 22.70 -13.06
CA ASN A 666 0.04 21.38 -13.39
C ASN A 666 -0.09 20.40 -12.22
N LEU A 667 -1.20 19.66 -12.18
CA LEU A 667 -1.45 18.57 -11.24
C LEU A 667 -0.94 17.20 -11.73
N ALA A 668 -0.24 17.13 -12.86
CA ALA A 668 0.31 15.85 -13.34
C ALA A 668 1.48 15.36 -12.48
N ILE A 669 2.22 16.29 -11.86
CA ILE A 669 3.22 16.01 -10.82
C ILE A 669 2.94 17.01 -9.70
N ASN A 670 2.19 16.59 -8.69
CA ASN A 670 1.76 17.49 -7.61
C ASN A 670 2.86 17.60 -6.53
N ASN A 671 3.86 18.43 -6.76
CA ASN A 671 4.88 18.80 -5.75
C ASN A 671 4.60 20.19 -5.15
N PHE A 672 5.44 20.62 -4.19
CA PHE A 672 5.41 21.99 -3.65
C PHE A 672 6.02 22.99 -4.65
N PRO A 673 5.55 24.25 -4.69
CA PRO A 673 6.21 25.30 -5.46
C PRO A 673 7.56 25.67 -4.85
N TYR A 674 8.56 25.97 -5.68
CA TYR A 674 9.89 26.39 -5.22
C TYR A 674 9.96 27.89 -4.88
N GLU A 675 10.69 28.21 -3.82
CA GLU A 675 10.91 29.56 -3.29
C GLU A 675 11.80 30.42 -4.23
N GLU A 676 11.64 31.75 -4.19
CA GLU A 676 12.47 32.71 -4.95
C GLU A 676 13.98 32.48 -4.73
N GLN A 677 14.38 32.12 -3.51
CA GLN A 677 15.77 31.81 -3.14
C GLN A 677 16.39 30.72 -4.03
N VAL A 678 15.61 29.73 -4.47
CA VAL A 678 16.10 28.67 -5.37
C VAL A 678 16.52 29.27 -6.71
N PHE A 679 15.77 30.25 -7.20
CA PHE A 679 16.02 30.94 -8.47
C PHE A 679 17.19 31.93 -8.35
N ASP A 680 17.34 32.59 -7.20
CA ASP A 680 18.50 33.44 -6.90
C ASP A 680 19.81 32.63 -6.92
N GLU A 681 19.81 31.45 -6.30
CA GLU A 681 20.98 30.56 -6.31
C GLU A 681 21.27 30.02 -7.73
N MET A 682 20.24 29.70 -8.53
CA MET A 682 20.45 29.36 -9.95
C MET A 682 21.14 30.50 -10.70
N ASN A 683 20.69 31.74 -10.50
CA ASN A 683 21.20 32.93 -11.19
C ASN A 683 22.65 33.29 -10.83
N GLN A 684 23.15 32.76 -9.71
CA GLN A 684 24.53 32.94 -9.25
C GLN A 684 25.46 31.80 -9.66
N HIS A 685 24.93 30.70 -10.19
CA HIS A 685 25.70 29.48 -10.42
C HIS A 685 26.16 29.37 -11.89
N PRO A 686 27.46 29.10 -12.15
CA PRO A 686 28.06 29.24 -13.48
C PRO A 686 27.55 28.25 -14.55
N ASN A 687 26.98 27.12 -14.13
CA ASN A 687 26.45 26.10 -15.04
C ASN A 687 24.94 26.26 -15.31
N TRP A 688 24.28 27.26 -14.75
CA TRP A 688 22.88 27.55 -15.04
C TRP A 688 22.76 28.57 -16.17
N TYR A 689 21.82 28.29 -17.07
CA TYR A 689 21.49 29.12 -18.20
C TYR A 689 19.97 29.31 -18.29
N PHE A 690 19.57 30.45 -18.83
CA PHE A 690 18.19 30.88 -18.90
C PHE A 690 17.83 31.15 -20.36
N LEU A 691 16.86 30.40 -20.85
CA LEU A 691 16.33 30.59 -22.20
C LEU A 691 15.13 31.53 -22.13
N LYS A 692 15.31 32.79 -22.54
CA LYS A 692 14.26 33.81 -22.51
C LYS A 692 13.48 33.80 -23.81
N ALA A 693 12.16 33.74 -23.72
CA ALA A 693 11.24 34.01 -24.82
C ALA A 693 10.60 35.38 -24.61
N VAL A 694 10.96 36.35 -25.45
CA VAL A 694 10.47 37.73 -25.36
C VAL A 694 9.53 38.02 -26.52
N ASN A 695 8.41 38.69 -26.25
CA ASN A 695 7.51 39.16 -27.29
C ASN A 695 8.16 40.33 -28.06
N PRO A 696 8.39 40.21 -29.39
CA PRO A 696 9.04 41.25 -30.17
C PRO A 696 8.26 42.56 -30.23
N ALA A 697 6.94 42.52 -30.02
CA ALA A 697 6.07 43.69 -30.14
C ALA A 697 6.20 44.68 -28.98
N ASP A 698 6.38 44.17 -27.75
CA ASP A 698 6.37 44.98 -26.53
C ASP A 698 7.58 44.73 -25.60
N GLY A 699 8.45 43.76 -25.92
CA GLY A 699 9.63 43.43 -25.13
C GLY A 699 9.32 42.67 -23.82
N SER A 700 8.08 42.22 -23.61
CA SER A 700 7.70 41.47 -22.42
C SER A 700 8.24 40.05 -22.43
N LEU A 701 8.67 39.55 -21.27
CA LEU A 701 9.13 38.17 -21.10
C LEU A 701 7.92 37.24 -21.06
N ALA A 702 7.67 36.49 -22.13
CA ALA A 702 6.55 35.56 -22.24
C ALA A 702 6.86 34.17 -21.66
N GLY A 703 8.14 33.78 -21.62
CA GLY A 703 8.55 32.49 -21.08
C GLY A 703 10.04 32.43 -20.73
N CYS A 704 10.38 31.54 -19.80
CA CYS A 704 11.75 31.29 -19.37
C CYS A 704 11.98 29.81 -19.11
N MET A 705 13.05 29.23 -19.68
CA MET A 705 13.47 27.85 -19.43
C MET A 705 14.78 27.87 -18.63
N PHE A 706 14.78 27.20 -17.48
CA PHE A 706 15.90 27.14 -16.55
C PHE A 706 16.68 25.87 -16.85
N CYS A 707 17.86 26.01 -17.44
CA CYS A 707 18.64 24.91 -17.97
C CYS A 707 19.96 24.74 -17.22
N TYR A 708 20.30 23.50 -16.92
CA TYR A 708 21.58 23.15 -16.31
C TYR A 708 22.52 22.50 -17.33
N TYR A 709 23.77 22.96 -17.38
CA TYR A 709 24.84 22.36 -18.17
C TYR A 709 25.69 21.44 -17.31
N ASN A 710 25.64 20.14 -17.60
CA ASN A 710 26.51 19.13 -17.01
C ASN A 710 27.67 18.84 -17.97
N ASP A 711 28.87 19.27 -17.58
CA ASP A 711 30.07 19.12 -18.42
C ASP A 711 30.56 17.67 -18.50
N VAL A 712 30.40 16.90 -17.42
CA VAL A 712 30.82 15.49 -17.33
C VAL A 712 30.01 14.62 -18.29
N ALA A 713 28.70 14.73 -18.21
CA ALA A 713 27.76 13.98 -19.05
C ALA A 713 27.57 14.61 -20.43
N ARG A 714 28.22 15.76 -20.69
CA ARG A 714 28.03 16.60 -21.89
C ARG A 714 26.55 16.81 -22.18
N SER A 715 25.79 17.28 -21.19
CA SER A 715 24.34 17.44 -21.31
C SER A 715 23.86 18.84 -20.96
N PHE A 716 22.85 19.31 -21.70
CA PHE A 716 22.19 20.60 -21.45
C PHE A 716 20.70 20.34 -21.22
N SER A 717 20.26 20.44 -19.97
CA SER A 717 18.98 19.87 -19.53
C SER A 717 18.07 20.93 -18.95
N PRO A 718 16.87 21.15 -19.51
CA PRO A 718 15.88 22.02 -18.89
C PRO A 718 15.28 21.40 -17.62
N VAL A 719 15.45 22.06 -16.49
CA VAL A 719 14.99 21.59 -15.18
C VAL A 719 13.64 22.21 -14.82
N LEU A 720 13.49 23.53 -14.98
CA LEU A 720 12.23 24.25 -14.75
C LEU A 720 11.81 25.05 -15.98
N ILE A 721 10.51 25.36 -16.03
CA ILE A 721 9.95 26.23 -17.06
C ILE A 721 8.90 27.16 -16.46
N GLY A 722 8.96 28.42 -16.85
CA GLY A 722 7.91 29.41 -16.65
C GLY A 722 7.36 29.88 -17.99
N MET A 723 6.04 30.00 -18.09
CA MET A 723 5.37 30.47 -19.30
C MET A 723 4.08 31.20 -18.94
N ASP A 724 3.78 32.23 -19.72
CA ASP A 724 2.55 32.99 -19.59
C ASP A 724 1.33 32.20 -20.10
N GLU A 725 0.14 32.57 -19.65
CA GLU A 725 -1.14 32.03 -20.12
C GLU A 725 -1.65 32.79 -21.36
N VAL A 726 -0.89 32.68 -22.44
CA VAL A 726 -1.27 33.22 -23.75
C VAL A 726 -2.14 32.24 -24.54
N PRO A 727 -3.02 32.71 -25.46
CA PRO A 727 -3.83 31.84 -26.32
C PRO A 727 -3.01 30.77 -27.06
N ASP A 728 -1.76 31.09 -27.42
CA ASP A 728 -0.83 30.19 -28.13
C ASP A 728 0.20 29.52 -27.21
N ARG A 729 -0.13 29.24 -25.95
CA ARG A 729 0.81 28.66 -24.95
C ARG A 729 1.56 27.42 -25.44
N LEU A 730 0.91 26.56 -26.21
CA LEU A 730 1.54 25.37 -26.81
C LEU A 730 2.65 25.75 -27.80
N LEU A 731 2.46 26.84 -28.55
CA LEU A 731 3.45 27.35 -29.49
C LEU A 731 4.69 27.87 -28.75
N LEU A 732 4.48 28.67 -27.71
CA LEU A 732 5.57 29.15 -26.84
C LEU A 732 6.39 27.98 -26.28
N TYR A 733 5.71 26.95 -25.77
CA TYR A 733 6.37 25.74 -25.26
C TYR A 733 7.23 25.04 -26.33
N ARG A 734 6.71 24.90 -27.55
CA ARG A 734 7.45 24.29 -28.67
C ARG A 734 8.69 25.08 -29.05
N GLN A 735 8.61 26.41 -29.07
CA GLN A 735 9.77 27.26 -29.36
C GLN A 735 10.84 27.12 -28.28
N LEU A 736 10.47 27.20 -27.01
CA LEU A 736 11.40 27.01 -25.89
C LEU A 736 12.08 25.63 -25.95
N LEU A 737 11.30 24.57 -26.19
CA LEU A 737 11.83 23.21 -26.30
C LEU A 737 12.78 23.03 -27.50
N TYR A 738 12.40 23.54 -28.67
CA TYR A 738 13.21 23.47 -29.89
C TYR A 738 14.55 24.21 -29.72
N HIS A 739 14.50 25.44 -29.24
CA HIS A 739 15.70 26.24 -29.05
C HIS A 739 16.62 25.66 -27.97
N THR A 740 16.07 25.06 -26.91
CA THR A 740 16.90 24.33 -25.92
C THR A 740 17.76 23.25 -26.57
N LEU A 741 17.19 22.48 -27.52
CA LEU A 741 17.93 21.44 -28.24
C LEU A 741 18.94 22.01 -29.22
N LEU A 742 18.63 23.13 -29.88
CA LEU A 742 19.61 23.82 -30.74
C LEU A 742 20.82 24.30 -29.93
N PHE A 743 20.60 24.98 -28.81
CA PHE A 743 21.69 25.44 -27.95
C PHE A 743 22.49 24.27 -27.37
N ALA A 744 21.83 23.15 -27.05
CA ALA A 744 22.53 21.93 -26.64
C ALA A 744 23.48 21.42 -27.73
N VAL A 745 23.06 21.41 -29.01
CA VAL A 745 23.93 21.04 -30.13
C VAL A 745 25.06 22.05 -30.33
N GLU A 746 24.78 23.35 -30.23
CA GLU A 746 25.81 24.40 -30.31
C GLU A 746 26.88 24.27 -29.21
N MET A 747 26.47 23.84 -28.01
CA MET A 747 27.35 23.53 -26.88
C MET A 747 28.08 22.18 -27.01
N LYS A 748 27.84 21.44 -28.10
CA LYS A 748 28.36 20.09 -28.35
C LYS A 748 28.01 19.11 -27.23
N CYS A 749 26.77 19.20 -26.75
CA CYS A 749 26.20 18.21 -25.85
C CYS A 749 25.87 16.93 -26.62
N THR A 750 26.01 15.79 -25.97
CA THR A 750 25.65 14.48 -26.51
C THR A 750 24.26 14.03 -26.08
N LYS A 751 23.65 14.71 -25.09
CA LYS A 751 22.27 14.41 -24.66
C LYS A 751 21.60 15.60 -23.98
N SER A 752 20.28 15.55 -23.85
CA SER A 752 19.47 16.49 -23.07
C SER A 752 18.36 15.73 -22.35
N TYR A 753 18.30 15.86 -21.02
CA TYR A 753 17.19 15.35 -20.20
C TYR A 753 16.08 16.40 -20.20
N LEU A 754 14.95 16.09 -20.82
CA LEU A 754 13.91 17.08 -21.12
C LEU A 754 12.85 17.18 -20.02
N GLY A 755 12.97 16.48 -18.91
CA GLY A 755 12.00 16.44 -17.81
C GLY A 755 10.91 15.38 -17.96
N LEU A 756 10.07 15.31 -16.93
CA LEU A 756 9.13 14.21 -16.65
C LEU A 756 7.70 14.36 -17.22
N SER A 757 7.37 15.48 -17.88
CA SER A 757 6.02 15.77 -18.39
C SER A 757 5.96 15.99 -19.90
N ALA A 758 4.78 16.25 -20.48
CA ALA A 758 4.63 16.63 -21.89
C ALA A 758 5.30 15.69 -22.92
N SER A 759 5.35 14.38 -22.64
CA SER A 759 6.08 13.35 -23.41
C SER A 759 5.74 13.36 -24.90
N PHE A 760 4.50 13.70 -25.26
CA PHE A 760 4.07 13.76 -26.66
C PHE A 760 4.83 14.82 -27.47
N GLU A 761 4.97 16.03 -26.96
CA GLU A 761 5.66 17.12 -27.66
C GLU A 761 7.17 16.87 -27.71
N LYS A 762 7.74 16.33 -26.63
CA LYS A 762 9.17 15.92 -26.59
C LYS A 762 9.49 14.82 -27.58
N LYS A 763 8.61 13.82 -27.71
CA LYS A 763 8.75 12.74 -28.72
C LYS A 763 8.77 13.27 -30.15
N LYS A 764 7.97 14.32 -30.44
CA LYS A 764 7.97 14.96 -31.76
C LYS A 764 9.26 15.73 -32.04
N MET A 765 9.94 16.21 -31.00
CA MET A 765 11.28 16.81 -31.08
C MET A 765 12.42 15.78 -31.07
N GLY A 766 12.12 14.49 -31.27
CA GLY A 766 13.15 13.44 -31.38
C GLY A 766 13.54 12.77 -30.07
N ALA A 767 12.93 13.14 -28.95
CA ALA A 767 13.25 12.51 -27.67
C ALA A 767 12.78 11.04 -27.61
N ARG A 768 13.61 10.18 -27.04
CA ARG A 768 13.24 8.84 -26.59
C ARG A 768 12.48 8.95 -25.27
N ILE A 769 11.30 8.34 -25.23
CA ILE A 769 10.48 8.26 -24.01
C ILE A 769 10.85 6.96 -23.30
N ILE A 770 11.26 7.08 -22.05
CA ILE A 770 11.78 6.00 -21.21
C ILE A 770 10.82 5.85 -20.04
N LYS A 771 10.24 4.66 -19.91
CA LYS A 771 9.44 4.33 -18.73
C LYS A 771 10.33 4.25 -17.51
N LYS A 772 9.86 4.82 -16.41
CA LYS A 772 10.58 4.85 -15.14
C LYS A 772 9.75 4.22 -14.04
N TYR A 773 10.43 3.62 -13.09
CA TYR A 773 9.85 2.99 -11.92
C TYR A 773 10.54 3.52 -10.66
N ALA A 774 9.75 3.60 -9.60
CA ALA A 774 10.24 3.73 -8.25
C ALA A 774 9.88 2.49 -7.44
N TYR A 775 10.71 2.18 -6.45
CA TYR A 775 10.49 1.16 -5.45
C TYR A 775 10.26 1.88 -4.13
N VAL A 776 9.05 1.77 -3.60
CA VAL A 776 8.58 2.47 -2.42
C VAL A 776 8.36 1.48 -1.30
N GLN A 777 8.90 1.79 -0.13
CA GLN A 777 8.59 1.07 1.09
C GLN A 777 8.13 2.05 2.15
N ALA A 778 6.86 1.96 2.54
CA ALA A 778 6.26 2.75 3.60
C ALA A 778 6.29 2.00 4.94
N LYS A 779 6.29 2.73 6.06
CA LYS A 779 6.17 2.17 7.41
C LYS A 779 4.77 1.59 7.68
N ASP A 780 3.75 2.13 7.03
CA ASP A 780 2.38 1.60 7.04
C ASP A 780 1.65 1.90 5.72
N THR A 781 0.41 1.43 5.57
CA THR A 781 -0.42 1.64 4.37
C THR A 781 -1.57 2.63 4.57
N TYR A 782 -1.66 3.29 5.72
CA TYR A 782 -2.84 4.11 6.03
C TYR A 782 -3.01 5.23 4.99
N SER A 783 -1.94 5.93 4.64
CA SER A 783 -1.99 7.06 3.71
C SER A 783 -2.27 6.61 2.27
N SER A 784 -1.78 5.45 1.85
CA SER A 784 -2.12 4.87 0.54
C SER A 784 -3.57 4.41 0.47
N ASP A 785 -4.07 3.79 1.54
CA ASP A 785 -5.45 3.30 1.61
C ASP A 785 -6.43 4.48 1.72
N LEU A 786 -6.06 5.53 2.46
CA LEU A 786 -6.78 6.80 2.51
C LEU A 786 -6.77 7.51 1.15
N LEU A 787 -5.64 7.56 0.45
CA LEU A 787 -5.55 8.10 -0.92
C LEU A 787 -6.48 7.37 -1.89
N ALA A 788 -6.58 6.04 -1.78
CA ALA A 788 -7.53 5.24 -2.57
C ALA A 788 -9.00 5.58 -2.27
N THR A 789 -9.30 6.23 -1.13
CA THR A 789 -10.64 6.80 -0.86
C THR A 789 -10.92 8.09 -1.61
N PHE A 790 -9.98 8.67 -2.37
CA PHE A 790 -10.22 9.83 -3.25
C PHE A 790 -10.36 9.47 -4.73
N GLU A 791 -9.93 8.27 -5.11
CA GLU A 791 -10.20 7.63 -6.41
C GLU A 791 -11.70 7.38 -6.60
#